data_AF-A0A1X7AP74-F1
#
_entry.id   AF-A0A1X7AP74-F1
#
_cell.length_a   1.000
_cell.length_b   1.000
_cell.length_c   1.000
_cell.angle_alpha   90.00
_cell.angle_beta   90.00
_cell.angle_gamma   90.00
#
_symmetry.space_group_name_H-M   'P 1'
#
loop_
_entity.id
_entity.type
_entity.pdbx_description
1 polymer ?
#
loop_
_entity_poly.entity_id
_entity_poly.type
_entity_poly.pdbx_seq_one_letter_code
_entity_poly.pdbx_strand_id
1 'polypeptide(L)'
;MPSVKGSTSQPTGMTTPEGHQQGPKPPEVKSRIPRPVDQKPEHRRLDQRSVRPHNEGVQQNNKPRLQFHPMARMAVTAPEHYQASGKIPAQLNVTVPPGTTNIESFVRKNLGVPEDIDHLQFTLLKNGQGASVEQLKAGGIFELTIESDPDVVTALGDLIEVGYQPKANYQPVPFSERYRKNDLESLSDQIGAVNGGQCPAGIIDISSPWVEGLDLVALSPDLSAEIVPSDTEGGLQLVFWRADSDAAYIAVEKYKAQQEALVRQAQQELYLGTPVEQVKDNQKILQLQARKRLVGGDQSWDRELERLSKADIQKRSLPVQDATITTEERLEAFGQKPEERVVDGRSLKQCVDNHADLLSIPDRKKLEQSGFLGQKLPEKIDELLAPWHKRLERPMPKTRYGIEARVKELSAQMEKINDSFSSWSDQQKNLSILEKIELRAVRDSLRRERNLLLQVMNDPGAVGCANNGMSWNQAMEFKRLGYQLQPDVTRLSKLNDQQLDPKSPPTKLGSGGINTVYHMNYLTPEGDKVVRVFKPIATRDDTRWSEIVGEDRYLNPDCPFFTMRNMAAEKTSTALGFVDLVPDIEFVEHKQQMGLVMTMASGLTGYDAVKQNKIHTMDRDLYWQMCSELNRLEWLDALCAQPDRHTCNYMIDPETGQVIGIDNDVGFSPNPDIVRESEDKSSSDKYSGGARTGFPLLIDQAVLEGLRSLDIDALVVELEPLLSREELAALKERYVKLLEHAEGLAESGLCVEDWETWEDPTLNMAADQYQLEAQRSAEAFTTMYEDDAEYWKDELTKSGWTDSEKEQLQARYTTMDNLAQSMKVAKEHSYLGRLLSH
;
A
#
# COMPACT_ATOMS: atom_id res chain seq x y z
N MET A 1 42.07 45.57 -39.65
CA MET A 1 40.66 45.95 -39.88
C MET A 1 39.82 44.69 -39.81
N PRO A 2 38.55 44.76 -39.35
CA PRO A 2 38.10 45.23 -38.04
C PRO A 2 37.32 44.10 -37.29
N SER A 3 37.11 44.00 -35.97
CA SER A 3 37.06 44.92 -34.81
C SER A 3 35.69 45.55 -34.48
N VAL A 4 34.98 44.97 -33.50
CA VAL A 4 34.07 45.54 -32.47
C VAL A 4 34.11 44.53 -31.30
N LYS A 5 34.34 44.79 -30.00
CA LYS A 5 34.66 45.97 -29.17
C LYS A 5 33.51 46.82 -28.56
N GLY A 6 33.04 46.42 -27.37
CA GLY A 6 32.39 47.28 -26.36
C GLY A 6 31.47 46.49 -25.40
N SER A 7 31.29 46.85 -24.12
CA SER A 7 32.13 47.63 -23.19
C SER A 7 31.59 47.46 -21.75
N THR A 8 32.46 47.20 -20.77
CA THR A 8 32.13 47.18 -19.34
C THR A 8 31.90 48.58 -18.77
N SER A 9 30.89 48.77 -17.94
CA SER A 9 30.69 49.98 -17.12
C SER A 9 30.66 49.64 -15.63
N GLN A 10 31.57 50.24 -14.85
CA GLN A 10 31.57 50.20 -13.38
C GLN A 10 30.56 51.22 -12.79
N PRO A 11 30.11 51.04 -11.54
CA PRO A 11 29.19 51.97 -10.89
C PRO A 11 29.93 53.18 -10.28
N THR A 12 29.37 54.37 -10.50
CA THR A 12 29.68 55.58 -9.72
C THR A 12 28.53 55.85 -8.74
N GLY A 13 28.82 55.88 -7.44
CA GLY A 13 27.81 56.27 -6.45
C GLY A 13 27.81 57.79 -6.19
N MET A 14 26.78 58.29 -5.51
CA MET A 14 26.86 59.35 -4.47
C MET A 14 25.47 59.79 -3.96
N THR A 15 25.50 60.46 -2.79
CA THR A 15 24.51 61.39 -2.21
C THR A 15 23.16 60.87 -1.71
N THR A 16 23.03 60.92 -0.39
CA THR A 16 21.78 61.18 0.35
C THR A 16 21.20 62.57 0.03
N PRO A 17 19.90 62.78 0.33
CA PRO A 17 19.57 63.96 1.13
C PRO A 17 18.57 63.67 2.27
N GLU A 18 18.76 64.37 3.39
CA GLU A 18 17.75 64.51 4.45
C GLU A 18 16.61 65.42 3.98
N GLY A 19 15.38 65.18 4.45
CA GLY A 19 14.23 66.02 4.12
C GLY A 19 13.01 65.75 5.01
N HIS A 20 12.90 66.47 6.13
CA HIS A 20 11.69 66.46 6.95
C HIS A 20 10.51 67.10 6.20
N GLN A 21 9.37 66.42 6.13
CA GLN A 21 8.05 67.04 6.03
C GLN A 21 7.09 66.40 7.02
N GLN A 22 6.42 67.23 7.83
CA GLN A 22 5.38 66.80 8.77
C GLN A 22 4.03 66.80 8.05
N GLY A 23 3.42 65.61 7.91
CA GLY A 23 2.03 65.47 7.45
C GLY A 23 1.00 65.79 8.55
N PRO A 24 -0.22 66.20 8.20
CA PRO A 24 -1.23 66.66 9.16
C PRO A 24 -1.89 65.52 9.95
N LYS A 25 -2.34 65.83 11.18
CA LYS A 25 -3.09 64.90 12.04
C LYS A 25 -4.48 64.57 11.44
N PRO A 26 -4.95 63.31 11.51
CA PRO A 26 -6.35 62.98 11.25
C PRO A 26 -7.27 63.45 12.42
N PRO A 27 -8.58 63.65 12.18
CA PRO A 27 -9.51 64.15 13.18
C PRO A 27 -9.95 63.10 14.21
N GLU A 28 -10.25 63.53 15.44
CA GLU A 28 -10.83 62.68 16.49
C GLU A 28 -12.25 62.22 16.12
N VAL A 29 -12.45 60.92 15.93
CA VAL A 29 -13.78 60.31 15.86
C VAL A 29 -14.20 59.84 17.26
N LYS A 30 -15.22 60.49 17.83
CA LYS A 30 -15.81 60.10 19.13
C LYS A 30 -16.90 59.04 18.93
N SER A 31 -16.54 57.76 19.00
CA SER A 31 -17.51 56.66 19.06
C SER A 31 -18.01 56.45 20.50
N ARG A 32 -19.35 56.45 20.68
CA ARG A 32 -20.00 56.12 21.96
C ARG A 32 -20.05 54.60 22.13
N ILE A 33 -19.62 54.11 23.28
CA ILE A 33 -19.73 52.70 23.69
C ILE A 33 -21.11 52.48 24.35
N PRO A 34 -21.95 51.53 23.87
CA PRO A 34 -23.07 50.97 24.63
C PRO A 34 -22.57 49.92 25.63
N ARG A 35 -23.19 49.83 26.81
CA ARG A 35 -22.84 48.81 27.81
C ARG A 35 -23.39 47.43 27.42
N PRO A 36 -22.70 46.31 27.72
CA PRO A 36 -23.30 44.98 27.66
C PRO A 36 -24.37 44.83 28.75
N VAL A 37 -25.39 44.02 28.46
CA VAL A 37 -26.41 43.59 29.43
C VAL A 37 -26.06 42.17 29.87
N ASP A 38 -25.87 41.97 31.17
CA ASP A 38 -25.67 40.63 31.75
C ASP A 38 -26.95 39.80 31.66
N GLN A 39 -26.90 38.68 30.92
CA GLN A 39 -27.82 37.56 31.11
C GLN A 39 -27.05 36.24 31.10
N LYS A 40 -27.04 35.55 32.26
CA LYS A 40 -26.54 34.18 32.40
C LYS A 40 -27.65 33.19 32.04
N PRO A 41 -27.39 32.12 31.28
CA PRO A 41 -28.27 30.97 31.22
C PRO A 41 -28.12 30.09 32.48
N GLU A 42 -29.22 29.58 33.01
CA GLU A 42 -29.21 28.60 34.10
C GLU A 42 -28.92 27.19 33.56
N HIS A 43 -27.88 26.53 34.08
CA HIS A 43 -27.67 25.11 33.81
C HIS A 43 -28.67 24.25 34.61
N ARG A 44 -29.70 23.72 33.94
CA ARG A 44 -30.47 22.58 34.45
C ARG A 44 -29.61 21.33 34.46
N ARG A 45 -29.39 20.76 35.66
CA ARG A 45 -28.93 19.38 35.81
C ARG A 45 -30.08 18.43 35.47
N LEU A 46 -29.81 17.39 34.69
CA LEU A 46 -30.66 16.21 34.57
C LEU A 46 -29.92 15.00 35.17
N ASP A 47 -30.62 14.26 36.02
CA ASP A 47 -30.06 13.13 36.77
C ASP A 47 -29.76 11.93 35.85
N GLN A 48 -28.55 11.38 35.95
CA GLN A 48 -28.24 10.08 35.39
C GLN A 48 -28.82 8.98 36.29
N ARG A 49 -29.81 8.24 35.79
CA ARG A 49 -30.22 6.96 36.38
C ARG A 49 -29.48 5.81 35.71
N SER A 50 -28.95 4.91 36.52
CA SER A 50 -28.24 3.71 36.09
C SER A 50 -29.20 2.65 35.53
N VAL A 51 -28.83 2.05 34.40
CA VAL A 51 -29.46 0.85 33.85
C VAL A 51 -28.39 -0.23 33.74
N ARG A 52 -28.70 -1.45 34.19
CA ARG A 52 -27.83 -2.62 34.07
C ARG A 52 -28.02 -3.28 32.71
N PRO A 53 -26.98 -3.84 32.07
CA PRO A 53 -27.17 -4.68 30.90
C PRO A 53 -27.76 -6.04 31.31
N HIS A 54 -28.74 -6.52 30.55
CA HIS A 54 -29.15 -7.92 30.54
C HIS A 54 -28.33 -8.66 29.47
N ASN A 55 -27.81 -9.84 29.82
CA ASN A 55 -27.29 -10.79 28.84
C ASN A 55 -28.46 -11.62 28.31
N GLU A 56 -28.70 -11.61 27.00
CA GLU A 56 -29.45 -12.66 26.30
C GLU A 56 -28.60 -13.20 25.14
N GLY A 57 -28.67 -14.52 24.94
CA GLY A 57 -27.75 -15.24 24.06
C GLY A 57 -28.17 -15.24 22.61
N VAL A 58 -27.20 -15.08 21.70
CA VAL A 58 -27.41 -15.19 20.26
C VAL A 58 -27.40 -16.66 19.84
N GLN A 59 -28.50 -17.14 19.26
CA GLN A 59 -28.52 -18.41 18.53
C GLN A 59 -27.93 -18.20 17.13
N GLN A 60 -26.93 -18.99 16.75
CA GLN A 60 -26.38 -19.01 15.40
C GLN A 60 -27.29 -19.82 14.47
N ASN A 61 -27.88 -19.17 13.47
CA ASN A 61 -28.58 -19.83 12.37
C ASN A 61 -27.63 -20.01 11.18
N ASN A 62 -27.27 -21.25 10.88
CA ASN A 62 -26.46 -21.58 9.70
C ASN A 62 -27.27 -21.39 8.41
N LYS A 63 -26.79 -20.54 7.50
CA LYS A 63 -27.15 -20.56 6.07
C LYS A 63 -25.94 -21.04 5.26
N PRO A 64 -26.13 -21.89 4.23
CA PRO A 64 -25.01 -22.35 3.41
C PRO A 64 -24.48 -21.22 2.52
N ARG A 65 -23.16 -21.02 2.51
CA ARG A 65 -22.45 -20.20 1.51
C ARG A 65 -22.24 -21.03 0.24
N LEU A 66 -22.49 -20.43 -0.92
CA LEU A 66 -21.94 -20.96 -2.18
C LEU A 66 -20.41 -20.74 -2.20
N GLN A 67 -19.68 -21.73 -2.71
CA GLN A 67 -18.25 -21.63 -3.02
C GLN A 67 -18.06 -21.55 -4.54
N PHE A 68 -17.06 -20.77 -4.97
CA PHE A 68 -16.64 -20.68 -6.35
C PHE A 68 -15.37 -21.52 -6.58
N HIS A 69 -15.28 -22.23 -7.70
CA HIS A 69 -14.07 -22.93 -8.15
C HIS A 69 -13.52 -22.25 -9.41
N PRO A 70 -12.19 -22.09 -9.56
CA PRO A 70 -11.59 -21.45 -10.72
C PRO A 70 -11.18 -22.43 -11.84
N MET A 71 -11.18 -21.92 -13.07
CA MET A 71 -10.53 -22.40 -14.29
C MET A 71 -11.18 -23.50 -15.13
N ALA A 72 -11.40 -23.17 -16.41
CA ALA A 72 -11.58 -24.11 -17.52
C ALA A 72 -10.22 -24.42 -18.18
N ARG A 73 -10.10 -25.57 -18.86
CA ARG A 73 -8.93 -25.92 -19.70
C ARG A 73 -9.34 -26.00 -21.16
N MET A 74 -8.52 -25.46 -22.05
CA MET A 74 -8.62 -25.65 -23.50
C MET A 74 -7.65 -26.74 -23.95
N ALA A 75 -8.08 -27.60 -24.87
CA ALA A 75 -7.22 -28.57 -25.53
C ALA A 75 -7.43 -28.51 -27.05
N VAL A 76 -6.41 -28.04 -27.78
CA VAL A 76 -6.42 -28.05 -29.24
C VAL A 76 -5.86 -29.38 -29.71
N THR A 77 -6.68 -30.19 -30.38
CA THR A 77 -6.23 -31.43 -31.03
C THR A 77 -6.62 -31.41 -32.51
N ALA A 78 -5.63 -31.58 -33.37
CA ALA A 78 -5.81 -31.65 -34.82
C ALA A 78 -5.58 -33.09 -35.30
N PRO A 79 -6.64 -33.86 -35.63
CA PRO A 79 -6.49 -35.15 -36.31
C PRO A 79 -6.19 -34.94 -37.80
N GLU A 80 -5.44 -35.85 -38.43
CA GLU A 80 -5.01 -35.80 -39.84
C GLU A 80 -6.15 -35.89 -40.89
N HIS A 81 -7.42 -35.72 -40.49
CA HIS A 81 -8.62 -35.89 -41.30
C HIS A 81 -9.53 -34.65 -41.34
N TYR A 82 -8.97 -33.45 -41.28
CA TYR A 82 -9.68 -32.19 -41.57
C TYR A 82 -8.91 -31.32 -42.57
N GLN A 83 -9.16 -31.53 -43.88
CA GLN A 83 -8.65 -30.68 -44.98
C GLN A 83 -9.76 -30.16 -45.93
N ALA A 84 -11.04 -30.29 -45.54
CA ALA A 84 -12.17 -29.97 -46.43
C ALA A 84 -12.95 -28.68 -46.07
N SER A 85 -12.88 -28.21 -44.82
CA SER A 85 -13.72 -27.11 -44.31
C SER A 85 -12.99 -25.80 -44.02
N GLY A 86 -11.65 -25.79 -43.94
CA GLY A 86 -10.84 -24.61 -43.61
C GLY A 86 -10.87 -24.17 -42.13
N LYS A 87 -11.84 -24.64 -41.34
CA LYS A 87 -12.01 -24.32 -39.92
C LYS A 87 -11.35 -25.34 -38.99
N ILE A 88 -10.92 -24.87 -37.81
CA ILE A 88 -10.33 -25.72 -36.75
C ILE A 88 -11.30 -25.78 -35.55
N PRO A 89 -11.65 -26.97 -35.03
CA PRO A 89 -12.41 -27.09 -33.79
C PRO A 89 -11.51 -26.96 -32.56
N ALA A 90 -11.84 -26.05 -31.64
CA ALA A 90 -11.25 -25.98 -30.31
C ALA A 90 -12.24 -26.53 -29.26
N GLN A 91 -11.74 -27.27 -28.26
CA GLN A 91 -12.57 -27.86 -27.19
C GLN A 91 -12.23 -27.30 -25.81
N LEU A 92 -13.27 -26.91 -25.07
CA LEU A 92 -13.23 -26.33 -23.72
C LEU A 92 -14.27 -27.02 -22.83
N ASN A 93 -13.96 -27.26 -21.55
CA ASN A 93 -14.99 -27.65 -20.58
C ASN A 93 -15.58 -26.40 -19.91
N VAL A 94 -16.90 -26.21 -20.03
CA VAL A 94 -17.62 -25.05 -19.46
C VAL A 94 -18.73 -25.50 -18.52
N THR A 95 -18.85 -24.82 -17.36
CA THR A 95 -19.94 -25.03 -16.41
C THR A 95 -21.06 -24.04 -16.70
N VAL A 96 -22.22 -24.55 -17.14
CA VAL A 96 -23.41 -23.74 -17.44
C VAL A 96 -24.34 -23.73 -16.22
N PRO A 97 -24.72 -22.55 -15.69
CA PRO A 97 -25.69 -22.44 -14.60
C PRO A 97 -27.08 -22.98 -14.99
N PRO A 98 -27.85 -23.54 -14.03
CA PRO A 98 -29.25 -23.85 -14.26
C PRO A 98 -30.04 -22.60 -14.68
N GLY A 99 -30.96 -22.76 -15.63
CA GLY A 99 -31.80 -21.67 -16.13
C GLY A 99 -31.21 -20.80 -17.25
N THR A 100 -29.98 -21.04 -17.71
CA THR A 100 -29.41 -20.31 -18.87
C THR A 100 -30.26 -20.53 -20.14
N THR A 101 -30.77 -19.44 -20.72
CA THR A 101 -31.69 -19.47 -21.89
C THR A 101 -31.03 -19.09 -23.22
N ASN A 102 -29.94 -18.32 -23.21
CA ASN A 102 -29.15 -17.97 -24.39
C ASN A 102 -27.69 -18.37 -24.18
N ILE A 103 -27.28 -19.46 -24.84
CA ILE A 103 -25.95 -20.06 -24.70
C ILE A 103 -24.88 -19.17 -25.33
N GLU A 104 -25.14 -18.63 -26.53
CA GLU A 104 -24.15 -17.85 -27.26
C GLU A 104 -23.80 -16.57 -26.52
N SER A 105 -24.81 -15.84 -26.03
CA SER A 105 -24.60 -14.66 -25.17
C SER A 105 -23.86 -15.01 -23.87
N PHE A 106 -24.19 -16.14 -23.24
CA PHE A 106 -23.47 -16.61 -22.04
C PHE A 106 -22.01 -16.94 -22.34
N VAL A 107 -21.72 -17.67 -23.43
CA VAL A 107 -20.35 -18.06 -23.81
C VAL A 107 -19.53 -16.85 -24.23
N ARG A 108 -20.06 -15.98 -25.09
CA ARG A 108 -19.37 -14.74 -25.50
C ARG A 108 -19.02 -13.86 -24.30
N LYS A 109 -19.97 -13.63 -23.38
CA LYS A 109 -19.76 -12.83 -22.17
C LYS A 109 -18.70 -13.42 -21.25
N ASN A 110 -18.68 -14.74 -21.03
CA ASN A 110 -17.72 -15.37 -20.11
C ASN A 110 -16.34 -15.64 -20.72
N LEU A 111 -16.22 -15.68 -22.04
CA LEU A 111 -14.94 -15.78 -22.76
C LEU A 111 -14.39 -14.41 -23.24
N GLY A 112 -15.06 -13.31 -22.90
CA GLY A 112 -14.63 -11.95 -23.29
C GLY A 112 -14.67 -11.69 -24.80
N VAL A 113 -15.50 -12.42 -25.55
CA VAL A 113 -15.58 -12.32 -27.02
C VAL A 113 -16.42 -11.11 -27.41
N PRO A 114 -15.87 -10.15 -28.19
CA PRO A 114 -16.63 -9.01 -28.71
C PRO A 114 -17.88 -9.42 -29.51
N GLU A 115 -18.91 -8.55 -29.48
CA GLU A 115 -20.19 -8.81 -30.17
C GLU A 115 -20.07 -8.74 -31.70
N ASP A 116 -19.05 -8.08 -32.25
CA ASP A 116 -18.82 -7.88 -33.69
C ASP A 116 -18.11 -9.06 -34.39
N ILE A 117 -17.73 -10.12 -33.66
CA ILE A 117 -17.14 -11.34 -34.25
C ILE A 117 -18.27 -12.31 -34.67
N ASP A 118 -18.81 -12.09 -35.88
CA ASP A 118 -19.94 -12.82 -36.47
C ASP A 118 -19.63 -14.26 -36.94
N HIS A 119 -18.38 -14.72 -36.87
CA HIS A 119 -17.93 -15.96 -37.54
C HIS A 119 -17.70 -17.17 -36.62
N LEU A 120 -18.06 -17.04 -35.34
CA LEU A 120 -17.92 -18.09 -34.33
C LEU A 120 -19.18 -18.95 -34.24
N GLN A 121 -19.02 -20.27 -34.40
CA GLN A 121 -20.10 -21.23 -34.12
C GLN A 121 -19.77 -22.03 -32.85
N PHE A 122 -20.69 -21.98 -31.89
CA PHE A 122 -20.58 -22.62 -30.59
C PHE A 122 -21.50 -23.84 -30.50
N THR A 123 -20.93 -25.03 -30.25
CA THR A 123 -21.70 -26.25 -30.01
C THR A 123 -21.38 -26.80 -28.62
N LEU A 124 -22.37 -26.86 -27.73
CA LEU A 124 -22.24 -27.56 -26.46
C LEU A 124 -22.57 -29.04 -26.61
N LEU A 125 -21.64 -29.90 -26.20
CA LEU A 125 -21.79 -31.34 -26.11
C LEU A 125 -21.88 -31.78 -24.64
N LYS A 126 -22.63 -32.84 -24.36
CA LYS A 126 -22.65 -33.55 -23.07
C LYS A 126 -22.34 -35.00 -23.36
N ASN A 127 -21.20 -35.50 -22.87
CA ASN A 127 -20.65 -36.82 -23.20
C ASN A 127 -20.49 -37.02 -24.72
N GLY A 128 -19.91 -36.04 -25.44
CA GLY A 128 -19.69 -36.12 -26.89
C GLY A 128 -20.95 -36.04 -27.79
N GLN A 129 -22.13 -35.71 -27.25
CA GLN A 129 -23.36 -35.53 -28.04
C GLN A 129 -23.96 -34.14 -27.81
N GLY A 130 -24.55 -33.54 -28.85
CA GLY A 130 -25.18 -32.21 -28.77
C GLY A 130 -26.18 -32.09 -27.62
N ALA A 131 -25.97 -31.12 -26.73
CA ALA A 131 -26.77 -30.94 -25.52
C ALA A 131 -28.22 -30.52 -25.83
N SER A 132 -29.19 -31.17 -25.19
CA SER A 132 -30.60 -30.78 -25.32
C SER A 132 -30.93 -29.51 -24.50
N VAL A 133 -31.96 -28.78 -24.90
CA VAL A 133 -32.43 -27.57 -24.20
C VAL A 133 -32.78 -27.86 -22.73
N GLU A 134 -33.31 -29.05 -22.44
CA GLU A 134 -33.63 -29.53 -21.09
C GLU A 134 -32.36 -29.81 -20.27
N GLN A 135 -31.34 -30.41 -20.89
CA GLN A 135 -30.05 -30.66 -20.24
C GLN A 135 -29.35 -29.34 -19.87
N LEU A 136 -29.44 -28.34 -20.74
CA LEU A 136 -28.86 -27.00 -20.54
C LEU A 136 -29.59 -26.23 -19.43
N LYS A 137 -30.92 -26.27 -19.41
CA LYS A 137 -31.73 -25.67 -18.33
C LYS A 137 -31.45 -26.29 -16.96
N ALA A 138 -31.08 -27.57 -16.90
CA ALA A 138 -30.67 -28.24 -15.67
C ALA A 138 -29.24 -27.87 -15.20
N GLY A 139 -28.43 -27.24 -16.06
CA GLY A 139 -27.04 -26.89 -15.80
C GLY A 139 -26.07 -28.08 -15.76
N GLY A 140 -24.81 -27.78 -15.44
CA GLY A 140 -23.71 -28.74 -15.29
C GLY A 140 -22.53 -28.45 -16.22
N ILE A 141 -21.61 -29.42 -16.32
CA ILE A 141 -20.42 -29.33 -17.17
C ILE A 141 -20.75 -29.82 -18.58
N PHE A 142 -20.26 -29.10 -19.58
CA PHE A 142 -20.42 -29.38 -21.02
C PHE A 142 -19.10 -29.16 -21.76
N GLU A 143 -18.88 -29.94 -22.82
CA GLU A 143 -17.78 -29.77 -23.77
C GLU A 143 -18.21 -28.73 -24.82
N LEU A 144 -17.67 -27.52 -24.76
CA LEU A 144 -17.85 -26.49 -25.78
C LEU A 144 -16.89 -26.74 -26.94
N THR A 145 -17.43 -26.97 -28.14
CA THR A 145 -16.70 -26.94 -29.40
C THR A 145 -16.90 -25.58 -30.07
N ILE A 146 -15.79 -24.91 -30.41
CA ILE A 146 -15.77 -23.65 -31.16
C ILE A 146 -15.25 -23.94 -32.57
N GLU A 147 -16.01 -23.61 -33.61
CA GLU A 147 -15.53 -23.65 -35.00
C GLU A 147 -15.32 -22.24 -35.55
N SER A 148 -14.07 -21.93 -35.93
CA SER A 148 -13.70 -20.67 -36.57
C SER A 148 -12.52 -20.83 -37.53
N ASP A 149 -12.15 -19.75 -38.20
CA ASP A 149 -10.96 -19.70 -39.04
C ASP A 149 -9.70 -19.74 -38.17
N PRO A 150 -8.57 -20.31 -38.65
CA PRO A 150 -7.39 -20.61 -37.82
C PRO A 150 -6.87 -19.42 -37.03
N ASP A 151 -6.77 -18.24 -37.67
CA ASP A 151 -6.21 -17.03 -37.07
C ASP A 151 -7.10 -16.50 -35.91
N VAL A 152 -8.42 -16.72 -35.97
CA VAL A 152 -9.37 -16.37 -34.90
C VAL A 152 -9.28 -17.36 -33.75
N VAL A 153 -9.09 -18.65 -34.03
CA VAL A 153 -8.84 -19.66 -32.99
C VAL A 153 -7.51 -19.42 -32.27
N THR A 154 -6.48 -18.97 -32.99
CA THR A 154 -5.21 -18.55 -32.38
C THR A 154 -5.39 -17.31 -31.51
N ALA A 155 -6.03 -16.24 -32.01
CA ALA A 155 -6.27 -15.03 -31.22
C ALA A 155 -7.14 -15.27 -29.97
N LEU A 156 -8.13 -16.17 -30.05
CA LEU A 156 -8.90 -16.63 -28.87
C LEU A 156 -8.06 -17.50 -27.92
N GLY A 157 -7.12 -18.28 -28.45
CA GLY A 157 -6.11 -18.98 -27.67
C GLY A 157 -5.27 -18.00 -26.86
N ASP A 158 -4.70 -16.98 -27.52
CA ASP A 158 -3.89 -15.94 -26.88
C ASP A 158 -4.68 -15.18 -25.79
N LEU A 159 -5.95 -14.84 -26.05
CA LEU A 159 -6.87 -14.19 -25.09
C LEU A 159 -7.17 -15.05 -23.86
N ILE A 160 -7.24 -16.37 -24.01
CA ILE A 160 -7.50 -17.32 -22.93
C ILE A 160 -6.19 -17.72 -22.20
N GLU A 161 -5.05 -17.74 -22.88
CA GLU A 161 -3.71 -18.03 -22.31
C GLU A 161 -3.13 -16.91 -21.42
N VAL A 162 -3.74 -15.72 -21.39
CA VAL A 162 -3.40 -14.67 -20.38
C VAL A 162 -3.57 -15.21 -18.94
N GLY A 163 -4.36 -16.28 -18.75
CA GLY A 163 -4.36 -17.09 -17.53
C GLY A 163 -3.64 -18.42 -17.67
N TYR A 164 -2.33 -18.45 -17.34
CA TYR A 164 -1.46 -19.63 -17.10
C TYR A 164 -0.76 -20.29 -18.31
N GLN A 165 0.58 -20.29 -18.32
CA GLN A 165 1.40 -21.02 -19.30
C GLN A 165 1.94 -22.38 -18.77
N PRO A 166 1.83 -23.47 -19.54
CA PRO A 166 2.50 -24.75 -19.24
C PRO A 166 3.86 -24.89 -19.96
N LYS A 167 4.89 -25.37 -19.24
CA LYS A 167 6.21 -25.69 -19.83
C LYS A 167 6.10 -26.82 -20.86
N ALA A 168 6.62 -26.58 -22.06
CA ALA A 168 6.74 -27.61 -23.10
C ALA A 168 7.69 -28.75 -22.67
N ASN A 169 7.41 -29.97 -23.15
CA ASN A 169 8.08 -31.25 -22.86
C ASN A 169 7.68 -31.98 -21.57
N TYR A 170 6.41 -32.38 -21.47
CA TYR A 170 6.02 -33.54 -20.65
C TYR A 170 5.51 -34.67 -21.55
N GLN A 171 6.33 -35.73 -21.74
CA GLN A 171 5.84 -36.99 -22.31
C GLN A 171 5.40 -37.92 -21.18
N PRO A 172 4.23 -38.58 -21.28
CA PRO A 172 3.75 -39.48 -20.25
C PRO A 172 4.61 -40.75 -20.19
N VAL A 173 5.41 -40.87 -19.13
CA VAL A 173 6.12 -42.12 -18.81
C VAL A 173 5.10 -43.16 -18.32
N PRO A 174 5.14 -44.43 -18.78
CA PRO A 174 4.20 -45.45 -18.32
C PRO A 174 4.24 -45.67 -16.81
N PHE A 175 3.07 -45.62 -16.17
CA PHE A 175 2.88 -45.87 -14.74
C PHE A 175 3.44 -47.24 -14.34
N SER A 176 4.24 -47.30 -13.28
CA SER A 176 4.62 -48.56 -12.63
C SER A 176 3.85 -48.75 -11.33
N GLU A 177 3.34 -49.95 -11.08
CA GLU A 177 2.54 -50.29 -9.89
C GLU A 177 3.27 -50.08 -8.55
N ARG A 178 4.58 -49.86 -8.59
CA ARG A 178 5.47 -49.80 -7.42
C ARG A 178 5.21 -48.62 -6.49
N TYR A 179 4.64 -47.52 -6.99
CA TYR A 179 4.33 -46.34 -6.19
C TYR A 179 3.04 -46.49 -5.35
N ARG A 180 2.03 -47.22 -5.85
CA ARG A 180 0.74 -47.36 -5.14
C ARG A 180 0.86 -47.97 -3.74
N LYS A 181 1.85 -48.82 -3.50
CA LYS A 181 1.93 -49.60 -2.25
C LYS A 181 2.52 -48.78 -1.09
N ASN A 182 3.65 -48.12 -1.30
CA ASN A 182 4.35 -47.42 -0.22
C ASN A 182 3.57 -46.21 0.30
N ASP A 183 2.90 -45.48 -0.59
CA ASP A 183 2.15 -44.26 -0.21
C ASP A 183 0.86 -44.63 0.54
N LEU A 184 0.20 -45.74 0.18
CA LEU A 184 -0.95 -46.28 0.91
C LEU A 184 -0.56 -46.94 2.25
N GLU A 185 0.58 -47.61 2.33
CA GLU A 185 1.12 -48.11 3.60
C GLU A 185 1.47 -46.95 4.54
N SER A 186 2.14 -45.89 4.05
CA SER A 186 2.42 -44.68 4.83
C SER A 186 1.15 -43.95 5.28
N LEU A 187 0.14 -43.85 4.43
CA LEU A 187 -1.16 -43.28 4.80
C LEU A 187 -1.87 -44.10 5.88
N SER A 188 -1.92 -45.42 5.73
CA SER A 188 -2.51 -46.33 6.72
C SER A 188 -1.81 -46.22 8.07
N ASP A 189 -0.48 -46.13 8.08
CA ASP A 189 0.32 -45.97 9.30
C ASP A 189 0.07 -44.61 9.97
N GLN A 190 0.00 -43.52 9.20
CA GLN A 190 -0.34 -42.20 9.74
C GLN A 190 -1.78 -42.14 10.30
N ILE A 191 -2.77 -42.70 9.59
CA ILE A 191 -4.15 -42.83 10.09
C ILE A 191 -4.19 -43.64 11.39
N GLY A 192 -3.46 -44.76 11.45
CA GLY A 192 -3.32 -45.57 12.67
C GLY A 192 -2.70 -44.80 13.84
N ALA A 193 -1.66 -44.01 13.58
CA ALA A 193 -0.98 -43.19 14.59
C ALA A 193 -1.88 -42.06 15.12
N VAL A 194 -2.61 -41.35 14.24
CA VAL A 194 -3.55 -40.28 14.62
C VAL A 194 -4.74 -40.85 15.42
N ASN A 195 -5.38 -41.92 14.93
CA ASN A 195 -6.47 -42.58 15.64
C ASN A 195 -6.02 -43.15 17.00
N GLY A 196 -4.82 -43.74 17.05
CA GLY A 196 -4.19 -44.22 18.28
C GLY A 196 -3.70 -43.13 19.23
N GLY A 197 -3.80 -41.85 18.88
CA GLY A 197 -3.32 -40.72 19.70
C GLY A 197 -1.80 -40.66 19.86
N GLN A 198 -1.05 -41.31 18.96
CA GLN A 198 0.42 -41.33 18.96
C GLN A 198 0.99 -40.04 18.36
N CYS A 199 0.27 -39.42 17.44
CA CYS A 199 0.52 -38.07 16.93
C CYS A 199 -0.79 -37.27 16.89
N PRO A 200 -0.74 -35.93 17.03
CA PRO A 200 -1.93 -35.09 16.93
C PRO A 200 -2.54 -35.08 15.51
N ALA A 201 -1.73 -35.09 14.44
CA ALA A 201 -2.24 -35.07 13.07
C ALA A 201 -1.28 -35.76 12.08
N GLY A 202 -1.81 -36.14 10.92
CA GLY A 202 -1.08 -36.66 9.78
C GLY A 202 -1.06 -35.65 8.62
N ILE A 203 -0.08 -35.78 7.72
CA ILE A 203 0.12 -34.89 6.57
C ILE A 203 0.42 -35.74 5.32
N ILE A 204 -0.27 -35.45 4.23
CA ILE A 204 -0.04 -36.07 2.91
C ILE A 204 0.23 -34.97 1.88
N ASP A 205 1.31 -35.09 1.12
CA ASP A 205 1.56 -34.26 -0.06
C ASP A 205 0.68 -34.73 -1.24
N ILE A 206 -0.33 -33.93 -1.59
CA ILE A 206 -1.20 -34.14 -2.75
C ILE A 206 -0.48 -33.61 -4.00
N SER A 207 0.04 -34.53 -4.81
CA SER A 207 0.72 -34.24 -6.08
C SER A 207 -0.09 -34.62 -7.32
N SER A 208 -1.37 -35.00 -7.17
CA SER A 208 -2.16 -35.60 -8.26
C SER A 208 -3.68 -35.42 -8.08
N PRO A 209 -4.48 -35.30 -9.16
CA PRO A 209 -5.94 -35.06 -9.12
C PRO A 209 -6.81 -36.21 -8.55
N TRP A 210 -6.24 -37.21 -7.86
CA TRP A 210 -7.00 -38.33 -7.27
C TRP A 210 -7.79 -37.98 -5.99
N VAL A 211 -7.71 -36.74 -5.50
CA VAL A 211 -8.39 -36.32 -4.26
C VAL A 211 -9.87 -35.99 -4.48
N GLU A 212 -10.28 -35.71 -5.72
CA GLU A 212 -11.70 -35.65 -6.12
C GLU A 212 -12.34 -37.06 -6.08
N GLY A 213 -12.72 -37.48 -4.86
CA GLY A 213 -13.26 -38.81 -4.57
C GLY A 213 -12.69 -39.49 -3.32
N LEU A 214 -11.71 -38.87 -2.64
CA LEU A 214 -11.10 -39.41 -1.43
C LEU A 214 -11.96 -39.06 -0.20
N ASP A 215 -13.03 -39.84 0.01
CA ASP A 215 -13.87 -39.74 1.19
C ASP A 215 -13.11 -40.26 2.44
N LEU A 216 -12.51 -39.34 3.18
CA LEU A 216 -11.79 -39.64 4.42
C LEU A 216 -12.72 -40.13 5.53
N VAL A 217 -14.02 -39.78 5.48
CA VAL A 217 -15.04 -40.31 6.41
C VAL A 217 -15.25 -41.81 6.16
N ALA A 218 -15.05 -42.28 4.92
CA ALA A 218 -15.04 -43.71 4.58
C ALA A 218 -13.76 -44.44 5.00
N LEU A 219 -12.64 -43.73 5.25
CA LEU A 219 -11.40 -44.30 5.79
C LEU A 219 -11.39 -44.33 7.32
N SER A 220 -11.91 -43.30 7.98
CA SER A 220 -12.16 -43.28 9.42
C SER A 220 -13.17 -42.18 9.79
N PRO A 221 -14.34 -42.52 10.37
CA PRO A 221 -15.37 -41.53 10.70
C PRO A 221 -14.97 -40.59 11.85
N ASP A 222 -13.92 -40.92 12.60
CA ASP A 222 -13.41 -40.15 13.74
C ASP A 222 -12.38 -39.07 13.31
N LEU A 223 -12.06 -38.97 12.01
CA LEU A 223 -11.12 -38.00 11.47
C LEU A 223 -11.82 -36.79 10.82
N SER A 224 -11.30 -35.61 11.11
CA SER A 224 -11.48 -34.40 10.31
C SER A 224 -10.25 -34.17 9.44
N ALA A 225 -10.40 -33.49 8.32
CA ALA A 225 -9.31 -33.18 7.42
C ALA A 225 -9.54 -31.87 6.67
N GLU A 226 -8.45 -31.24 6.26
CA GLU A 226 -8.45 -29.97 5.55
C GLU A 226 -7.28 -29.92 4.55
N ILE A 227 -7.50 -29.22 3.45
CA ILE A 227 -6.48 -28.99 2.43
C ILE A 227 -5.80 -27.66 2.74
N VAL A 228 -4.48 -27.69 2.92
CA VAL A 228 -3.63 -26.50 3.08
C VAL A 228 -2.69 -26.38 1.87
N PRO A 229 -2.21 -25.18 1.50
CA PRO A 229 -1.23 -25.02 0.44
C PRO A 229 0.06 -25.81 0.71
N SER A 230 0.64 -26.43 -0.31
CA SER A 230 2.02 -26.94 -0.26
C SER A 230 2.99 -25.90 -0.84
N ASP A 231 4.26 -26.03 -0.45
CA ASP A 231 5.38 -25.24 -0.95
C ASP A 231 6.02 -25.85 -2.22
N THR A 232 5.77 -27.13 -2.50
CA THR A 232 6.07 -27.73 -3.79
C THR A 232 5.28 -26.99 -4.87
N GLU A 233 5.91 -26.64 -5.99
CA GLU A 233 5.32 -25.78 -7.05
C GLU A 233 3.94 -26.29 -7.51
N GLY A 234 2.86 -25.65 -7.03
CA GLY A 234 1.47 -26.00 -7.31
C GLY A 234 0.88 -27.18 -6.50
N GLY A 235 1.55 -27.66 -5.47
CA GLY A 235 1.08 -28.76 -4.62
C GLY A 235 0.07 -28.35 -3.57
N LEU A 236 -0.70 -29.33 -3.09
CA LEU A 236 -1.60 -29.19 -1.92
C LEU A 236 -1.19 -30.20 -0.85
N GLN A 237 -1.48 -29.92 0.42
CA GLN A 237 -1.27 -30.86 1.53
C GLN A 237 -2.60 -31.17 2.19
N LEU A 238 -2.89 -32.47 2.38
CA LEU A 238 -4.01 -32.91 3.20
C LEU A 238 -3.52 -33.08 4.64
N VAL A 239 -4.03 -32.26 5.55
CA VAL A 239 -3.79 -32.38 6.99
C VAL A 239 -5.02 -32.99 7.63
N PHE A 240 -4.85 -34.07 8.38
CA PHE A 240 -5.98 -34.78 9.02
C PHE A 240 -5.70 -35.07 10.50
N TRP A 241 -6.75 -34.98 11.31
CA TRP A 241 -6.67 -35.06 12.77
C TRP A 241 -7.94 -35.68 13.35
N ARG A 242 -7.90 -36.12 14.61
CA ARG A 242 -9.10 -36.63 15.29
C ARG A 242 -10.11 -35.53 15.56
N ALA A 243 -11.34 -35.71 15.07
CA ALA A 243 -12.45 -34.76 15.21
C ALA A 243 -12.84 -34.50 16.69
N ASP A 244 -12.57 -35.47 17.58
CA ASP A 244 -12.87 -35.40 19.02
C ASP A 244 -11.72 -34.84 19.88
N SER A 245 -10.66 -34.30 19.26
CA SER A 245 -9.44 -33.87 19.97
C SER A 245 -9.11 -32.40 19.74
N ASP A 246 -9.52 -31.55 20.68
CA ASP A 246 -9.16 -30.11 20.72
C ASP A 246 -7.63 -29.90 20.63
N ALA A 247 -6.85 -30.76 21.27
CA ALA A 247 -5.39 -30.70 21.26
C ALA A 247 -4.81 -30.98 19.86
N ALA A 248 -5.46 -31.85 19.08
CA ALA A 248 -5.10 -32.13 17.71
C ALA A 248 -5.46 -30.97 16.78
N TYR A 249 -6.67 -30.42 16.91
CA TYR A 249 -7.10 -29.22 16.18
C TYR A 249 -6.16 -28.02 16.44
N ILE A 250 -5.84 -27.73 17.71
CA ILE A 250 -4.88 -26.68 18.09
C ILE A 250 -3.48 -26.91 17.49
N ALA A 251 -3.06 -28.16 17.28
CA ALA A 251 -1.80 -28.48 16.64
C ALA A 251 -1.83 -28.24 15.12
N VAL A 252 -2.96 -28.54 14.46
CA VAL A 252 -3.21 -28.24 13.04
C VAL A 252 -3.26 -26.73 12.79
N GLU A 253 -3.99 -25.96 13.60
CA GLU A 253 -4.03 -24.50 13.49
C GLU A 253 -2.64 -23.87 13.67
N LYS A 254 -1.84 -24.38 14.62
CA LYS A 254 -0.43 -23.96 14.78
C LYS A 254 0.46 -24.36 13.60
N TYR A 255 0.13 -25.44 12.89
CA TYR A 255 0.85 -25.85 11.68
C TYR A 255 0.50 -24.94 10.51
N LYS A 256 -0.78 -24.59 10.30
CA LYS A 256 -1.22 -23.60 9.28
C LYS A 256 -0.52 -22.26 9.47
N ALA A 257 -0.62 -21.68 10.66
CA ALA A 257 0.04 -20.41 10.99
C ALA A 257 1.58 -20.49 10.86
N GLN A 258 2.18 -21.68 11.00
CA GLN A 258 3.60 -21.88 10.69
C GLN A 258 3.87 -21.96 9.19
N GLN A 259 3.02 -22.59 8.37
CA GLN A 259 3.19 -22.58 6.91
C GLN A 259 3.04 -21.17 6.34
N GLU A 260 2.03 -20.42 6.77
CA GLU A 260 1.85 -19.01 6.43
C GLU A 260 3.09 -18.19 6.80
N ALA A 261 3.58 -18.31 8.04
CA ALA A 261 4.79 -17.64 8.48
C ALA A 261 6.05 -18.03 7.66
N LEU A 262 6.13 -19.26 7.13
CA LEU A 262 7.26 -19.72 6.29
C LEU A 262 7.15 -19.26 4.84
N VAL A 263 5.95 -19.04 4.30
CA VAL A 263 5.75 -18.36 3.02
C VAL A 263 6.13 -16.88 3.16
N ARG A 264 5.63 -16.23 4.21
CA ARG A 264 5.94 -14.82 4.54
C ARG A 264 7.45 -14.60 4.77
N GLN A 265 8.12 -15.49 5.51
CA GLN A 265 9.58 -15.46 5.68
C GLN A 265 10.32 -15.63 4.34
N ALA A 266 9.86 -16.50 3.45
CA ALA A 266 10.51 -16.72 2.16
C ALA A 266 10.35 -15.53 1.21
N GLN A 267 9.16 -14.94 1.14
CA GLN A 267 8.92 -13.68 0.42
C GLN A 267 9.86 -12.59 0.94
N GLN A 268 10.04 -12.49 2.27
CA GLN A 268 10.99 -11.57 2.89
C GLN A 268 12.45 -11.90 2.55
N GLU A 269 12.87 -13.17 2.59
CA GLU A 269 14.24 -13.56 2.25
C GLU A 269 14.56 -13.26 0.76
N LEU A 270 13.61 -13.52 -0.16
CA LEU A 270 13.70 -13.17 -1.58
C LEU A 270 13.79 -11.64 -1.77
N TYR A 271 12.91 -10.89 -1.11
CA TYR A 271 12.93 -9.42 -1.10
C TYR A 271 14.26 -8.85 -0.60
N LEU A 272 14.85 -9.47 0.42
CA LEU A 272 16.17 -9.12 0.95
C LEU A 272 17.34 -9.58 0.04
N GLY A 273 17.06 -10.16 -1.13
CA GLY A 273 18.05 -10.56 -2.13
C GLY A 273 18.69 -11.93 -1.89
N THR A 274 18.07 -12.80 -1.07
CA THR A 274 18.55 -14.17 -0.84
C THR A 274 18.30 -15.01 -2.11
N PRO A 275 19.28 -15.81 -2.59
CA PRO A 275 19.09 -16.66 -3.77
C PRO A 275 17.91 -17.64 -3.60
N VAL A 276 17.07 -17.78 -4.63
CA VAL A 276 15.85 -18.63 -4.62
C VAL A 276 16.12 -20.03 -4.08
N GLU A 277 17.20 -20.67 -4.52
CA GLU A 277 17.62 -22.01 -4.07
C GLU A 277 17.96 -22.08 -2.57
N GLN A 278 18.48 -20.99 -1.99
CA GLN A 278 18.77 -20.90 -0.55
C GLN A 278 17.48 -20.68 0.25
N VAL A 279 16.53 -19.90 -0.29
CA VAL A 279 15.20 -19.73 0.31
C VAL A 279 14.43 -21.06 0.30
N LYS A 280 14.44 -21.79 -0.82
CA LYS A 280 13.86 -23.14 -0.94
C LYS A 280 14.48 -24.12 0.07
N ASP A 281 15.82 -24.12 0.24
CA ASP A 281 16.48 -24.94 1.27
C ASP A 281 16.07 -24.54 2.72
N ASN A 282 16.02 -23.24 3.02
CA ASN A 282 15.63 -22.71 4.34
C ASN A 282 14.19 -23.10 4.70
N GLN A 283 13.23 -22.89 3.77
CA GLN A 283 11.84 -23.29 3.95
C GLN A 283 11.73 -24.79 4.22
N LYS A 284 12.38 -25.62 3.39
CA LYS A 284 12.34 -27.08 3.51
C LYS A 284 12.85 -27.58 4.87
N ILE A 285 13.92 -26.97 5.40
CA ILE A 285 14.42 -27.28 6.75
C ILE A 285 13.38 -26.95 7.82
N LEU A 286 12.76 -25.77 7.77
CA LEU A 286 11.81 -25.32 8.78
C LEU A 286 10.48 -26.10 8.72
N GLN A 287 10.01 -26.45 7.53
CA GLN A 287 8.85 -27.33 7.33
C GLN A 287 9.10 -28.74 7.87
N LEU A 288 10.26 -29.36 7.59
CA LEU A 288 10.58 -30.67 8.14
C LEU A 288 10.63 -30.65 9.68
N GLN A 289 11.07 -29.54 10.29
CA GLN A 289 10.95 -29.33 11.74
C GLN A 289 9.49 -29.19 12.20
N ALA A 290 8.63 -28.51 11.45
CA ALA A 290 7.20 -28.38 11.75
C ALA A 290 6.46 -29.72 11.61
N ARG A 291 6.66 -30.46 10.50
CA ARG A 291 6.13 -31.81 10.26
C ARG A 291 6.54 -32.77 11.38
N LYS A 292 7.82 -32.77 11.78
CA LYS A 292 8.32 -33.60 12.90
C LYS A 292 7.61 -33.31 14.23
N ARG A 293 7.19 -32.07 14.49
CA ARG A 293 6.41 -31.70 15.69
C ARG A 293 4.96 -32.18 15.61
N LEU A 294 4.39 -32.29 14.40
CA LEU A 294 2.98 -32.63 14.21
C LEU A 294 2.73 -34.14 14.08
N VAL A 295 3.56 -34.86 13.31
CA VAL A 295 3.36 -36.29 13.01
C VAL A 295 4.25 -37.21 13.87
N GLY A 296 5.21 -36.63 14.60
CA GLY A 296 6.21 -37.39 15.35
C GLY A 296 7.52 -37.61 14.56
N GLY A 297 8.46 -38.33 15.18
CA GLY A 297 9.82 -38.47 14.66
C GLY A 297 10.01 -39.66 13.71
N ASP A 298 9.89 -39.42 12.40
CA ASP A 298 10.41 -40.35 11.39
C ASP A 298 11.94 -40.20 11.22
N GLN A 299 12.66 -41.33 11.24
CA GLN A 299 14.09 -41.41 10.97
C GLN A 299 14.46 -41.05 9.51
N SER A 300 13.50 -41.04 8.58
CA SER A 300 13.71 -40.51 7.22
C SER A 300 13.91 -38.98 7.25
N TRP A 301 13.06 -38.26 7.99
CA TRP A 301 13.10 -36.80 8.10
C TRP A 301 14.34 -36.33 8.84
N ASP A 302 14.79 -37.04 9.88
CA ASP A 302 16.02 -36.69 10.59
C ASP A 302 17.26 -36.80 9.70
N ARG A 303 17.30 -37.76 8.77
CA ARG A 303 18.39 -37.88 7.79
C ARG A 303 18.33 -36.80 6.71
N GLU A 304 17.13 -36.41 6.26
CA GLU A 304 16.97 -35.31 5.29
C GLU A 304 17.28 -33.94 5.95
N LEU A 305 16.84 -33.70 7.18
CA LEU A 305 17.21 -32.53 7.98
C LEU A 305 18.72 -32.44 8.19
N GLU A 306 19.38 -33.55 8.53
CA GLU A 306 20.85 -33.57 8.67
C GLU A 306 21.55 -33.32 7.32
N ARG A 307 21.02 -33.87 6.22
CA ARG A 307 21.55 -33.64 4.86
C ARG A 307 21.41 -32.18 4.43
N LEU A 308 20.22 -31.60 4.58
CA LEU A 308 19.95 -30.20 4.22
C LEU A 308 20.72 -29.23 5.11
N SER A 309 20.77 -29.46 6.43
CA SER A 309 21.56 -28.62 7.34
C SER A 309 23.05 -28.65 6.99
N LYS A 310 23.61 -29.81 6.64
CA LYS A 310 25.01 -29.92 6.17
C LYS A 310 25.22 -29.22 4.82
N ALA A 311 24.29 -29.37 3.89
CA ALA A 311 24.35 -28.72 2.58
C ALA A 311 24.26 -27.19 2.70
N ASP A 312 23.37 -26.67 3.55
CA ASP A 312 23.22 -25.24 3.82
C ASP A 312 24.48 -24.66 4.51
N ILE A 313 25.02 -25.33 5.54
CA ILE A 313 26.31 -24.95 6.15
C ILE A 313 27.44 -24.94 5.10
N GLN A 314 27.45 -25.91 4.17
CA GLN A 314 28.46 -25.98 3.11
C GLN A 314 28.26 -24.90 2.02
N LYS A 315 27.02 -24.61 1.62
CA LYS A 315 26.69 -23.50 0.69
C LYS A 315 27.07 -22.15 1.30
N ARG A 316 26.75 -21.91 2.58
CA ARG A 316 27.10 -20.69 3.34
C ARG A 316 28.61 -20.49 3.56
N SER A 317 29.43 -21.52 3.38
CA SER A 317 30.88 -21.47 3.53
C SER A 317 31.67 -21.49 2.21
N LEU A 318 30.98 -21.57 1.07
CA LEU A 318 31.58 -21.37 -0.25
C LEU A 318 31.51 -19.88 -0.66
N PRO A 319 32.53 -19.34 -1.35
CA PRO A 319 32.40 -18.04 -1.98
C PRO A 319 31.35 -18.11 -3.10
N VAL A 320 30.47 -17.11 -3.16
CA VAL A 320 29.47 -16.97 -4.22
C VAL A 320 30.19 -17.00 -5.59
N GLN A 321 29.89 -18.02 -6.39
CA GLN A 321 30.26 -18.07 -7.81
C GLN A 321 29.08 -17.58 -8.65
N ASP A 322 29.38 -16.99 -9.80
CA ASP A 322 28.44 -16.25 -10.64
C ASP A 322 27.31 -17.13 -11.21
N ALA A 323 26.21 -17.24 -10.47
CA ALA A 323 24.93 -17.66 -10.98
C ALA A 323 24.17 -16.43 -11.48
N THR A 324 24.27 -16.13 -12.78
CA THR A 324 23.47 -15.09 -13.44
C THR A 324 22.02 -15.53 -13.55
N ILE A 325 21.22 -15.23 -12.52
CA ILE A 325 19.75 -15.33 -12.56
C ILE A 325 19.24 -14.24 -13.51
N THR A 326 18.43 -14.64 -14.49
CA THR A 326 17.86 -13.76 -15.52
C THR A 326 16.75 -12.87 -14.97
N THR A 327 16.38 -11.83 -15.71
CA THR A 327 15.30 -10.91 -15.31
C THR A 327 13.94 -11.61 -15.32
N GLU A 328 13.72 -12.56 -16.23
CA GLU A 328 12.47 -13.32 -16.34
C GLU A 328 12.28 -14.31 -15.18
N GLU A 329 13.34 -15.02 -14.75
CA GLU A 329 13.31 -15.88 -13.55
C GLU A 329 13.00 -15.10 -12.26
N ARG A 330 13.31 -13.79 -12.23
CA ARG A 330 12.91 -12.91 -11.12
C ARG A 330 11.43 -12.56 -11.20
N LEU A 331 10.92 -12.23 -12.38
CA LEU A 331 9.52 -11.83 -12.59
C LEU A 331 8.53 -12.97 -12.31
N GLU A 332 8.86 -14.23 -12.64
CA GLU A 332 8.04 -15.39 -12.26
C GLU A 332 7.87 -15.54 -10.73
N ALA A 333 8.89 -15.16 -9.94
CA ALA A 333 8.89 -15.36 -8.48
C ALA A 333 8.06 -14.33 -7.69
N PHE A 334 7.65 -13.21 -8.29
CA PHE A 334 6.92 -12.13 -7.60
C PHE A 334 5.39 -12.29 -7.60
N GLY A 335 4.85 -13.39 -8.13
CA GLY A 335 3.43 -13.54 -8.46
C GLY A 335 2.41 -13.75 -7.32
N GLN A 336 2.78 -13.67 -6.03
CA GLN A 336 1.82 -13.85 -4.91
C GLN A 336 2.06 -12.86 -3.76
N LYS A 337 0.93 -12.34 -3.22
CA LYS A 337 0.86 -11.27 -2.21
C LYS A 337 1.54 -11.67 -0.88
N PRO A 338 2.25 -10.74 -0.20
CA PRO A 338 2.78 -10.96 1.14
C PRO A 338 1.88 -10.37 2.23
N GLU A 339 1.88 -10.99 3.40
CA GLU A 339 1.29 -10.47 4.63
C GLU A 339 2.30 -10.54 5.80
N GLU A 340 2.09 -9.70 6.82
CA GLU A 340 2.89 -9.44 8.05
C GLU A 340 3.91 -10.52 8.54
N ARG A 341 5.07 -10.20 9.15
CA ARG A 341 5.21 -9.25 10.28
C ARG A 341 6.68 -9.00 10.69
N VAL A 342 6.97 -7.75 11.07
CA VAL A 342 8.11 -7.24 11.88
C VAL A 342 9.54 -7.38 11.32
N VAL A 343 10.07 -6.24 10.86
CA VAL A 343 11.47 -5.85 11.13
C VAL A 343 11.46 -4.53 11.89
N ASP A 344 12.22 -4.50 12.98
CA ASP A 344 12.50 -3.29 13.74
C ASP A 344 13.49 -2.43 12.93
N GLY A 345 12.95 -1.43 12.20
CA GLY A 345 13.63 -0.66 11.15
C GLY A 345 14.78 0.27 11.59
N ARG A 346 15.36 0.02 12.76
CA ARG A 346 16.45 0.83 13.34
C ARG A 346 17.78 0.59 12.61
N SER A 347 18.48 1.68 12.27
CA SER A 347 19.87 1.63 11.80
C SER A 347 20.82 1.13 12.90
N LEU A 348 22.02 0.64 12.54
CA LEU A 348 23.03 0.22 13.52
C LEU A 348 23.29 1.28 14.60
N LYS A 349 23.33 2.56 14.22
CA LYS A 349 23.48 3.66 15.16
C LYS A 349 22.23 3.86 16.01
N GLN A 350 21.02 3.80 15.46
CA GLN A 350 19.80 3.85 16.28
C GLN A 350 19.70 2.67 17.27
N CYS A 351 20.25 1.48 16.94
CA CYS A 351 20.34 0.39 17.91
C CYS A 351 21.31 0.69 19.08
N VAL A 352 22.31 1.56 18.88
CA VAL A 352 23.24 2.03 19.92
C VAL A 352 22.64 3.24 20.65
N ASP A 353 22.28 4.31 19.95
CA ASP A 353 21.69 5.53 20.53
C ASP A 353 20.41 5.22 21.33
N ASN A 354 19.55 4.30 20.84
CA ASN A 354 18.35 3.86 21.55
C ASN A 354 18.57 2.62 22.45
N HIS A 355 19.72 2.55 23.15
CA HIS A 355 19.95 1.60 24.26
C HIS A 355 18.78 1.54 25.28
N ALA A 356 17.94 2.58 25.35
CA ALA A 356 16.80 2.69 26.26
C ALA A 356 15.58 1.81 25.92
N ASP A 357 15.35 1.45 24.64
CA ASP A 357 14.07 0.88 24.18
C ASP A 357 13.98 -0.65 24.33
N LEU A 358 15.10 -1.32 24.62
CA LEU A 358 15.17 -2.78 24.80
C LEU A 358 14.80 -3.27 26.22
N LEU A 359 14.37 -2.37 27.10
CA LEU A 359 14.01 -2.66 28.49
C LEU A 359 12.65 -2.06 28.87
N SER A 360 11.89 -2.78 29.69
CA SER A 360 10.70 -2.19 30.31
C SER A 360 11.10 -1.03 31.23
N ILE A 361 10.32 0.05 31.24
CA ILE A 361 10.56 1.25 32.07
C ILE A 361 10.82 0.89 33.57
N PRO A 362 10.15 -0.11 34.18
CA PRO A 362 10.47 -0.59 35.53
C PRO A 362 11.87 -1.19 35.72
N ASP A 363 12.42 -1.91 34.74
CA ASP A 363 13.73 -2.57 34.86
C ASP A 363 14.87 -1.58 34.71
N ARG A 364 14.73 -0.63 33.79
CA ARG A 364 15.66 0.48 33.57
C ARG A 364 15.98 1.24 34.87
N LYS A 365 14.96 1.67 35.62
CA LYS A 365 15.16 2.42 36.87
C LYS A 365 15.94 1.62 37.93
N LYS A 366 15.75 0.30 38.02
CA LYS A 366 16.51 -0.56 38.95
C LYS A 366 17.97 -0.73 38.54
N LEU A 367 18.24 -0.76 37.23
CA LEU A 367 19.59 -0.91 36.69
C LEU A 367 20.39 0.39 36.76
N GLU A 368 19.79 1.53 36.40
CA GLU A 368 20.40 2.86 36.55
C GLU A 368 20.71 3.16 38.04
N GLN A 369 19.78 2.83 38.95
CA GLN A 369 19.98 3.04 40.40
C GLN A 369 21.02 2.10 41.05
N SER A 370 21.39 1.00 40.40
CA SER A 370 22.38 0.04 40.94
C SER A 370 23.80 0.28 40.44
N GLY A 371 24.02 1.25 39.54
CA GLY A 371 25.34 1.54 38.96
C GLY A 371 25.93 0.38 38.15
N PHE A 372 25.07 -0.55 37.69
CA PHE A 372 25.48 -1.85 37.15
C PHE A 372 25.81 -1.82 35.65
N LEU A 373 25.38 -0.76 34.93
CA LEU A 373 25.82 -0.47 33.56
C LEU A 373 27.22 0.12 33.60
N GLY A 374 28.24 -0.73 33.48
CA GLY A 374 29.62 -0.30 33.34
C GLY A 374 29.84 0.40 31.98
N GLN A 375 30.37 1.62 31.99
CA GLN A 375 30.58 2.48 30.81
C GLN A 375 31.40 1.84 29.66
N LYS A 376 32.10 0.73 29.93
CA LYS A 376 33.08 0.11 29.03
C LYS A 376 32.51 -0.59 27.80
N LEU A 377 31.27 -1.10 27.83
CA LEU A 377 30.70 -1.77 26.65
C LEU A 377 30.29 -0.76 25.58
N PRO A 378 29.48 0.29 25.87
CA PRO A 378 29.16 1.33 24.88
C PRO A 378 30.40 2.01 24.30
N GLU A 379 31.35 2.43 25.15
CA GLU A 379 32.63 2.99 24.70
C GLU A 379 33.39 2.07 23.73
N LYS A 380 33.34 0.74 23.95
CA LYS A 380 34.02 -0.23 23.08
C LYS A 380 33.25 -0.52 21.80
N ILE A 381 31.91 -0.46 21.82
CA ILE A 381 31.08 -0.51 20.62
C ILE A 381 31.41 0.69 19.74
N ASP A 382 31.39 1.91 20.30
CA ASP A 382 31.71 3.15 19.58
C ASP A 382 33.13 3.16 19.01
N GLU A 383 34.13 2.73 19.79
CA GLU A 383 35.53 2.63 19.34
C GLU A 383 35.66 1.72 18.10
N LEU A 384 34.92 0.61 18.05
CA LEU A 384 34.96 -0.36 16.95
C LEU A 384 34.09 0.06 15.75
N LEU A 385 32.99 0.79 15.97
CA LEU A 385 32.04 1.21 14.93
C LEU A 385 32.34 2.60 14.32
N ALA A 386 32.98 3.53 15.04
CA ALA A 386 33.28 4.86 14.47
C ALA A 386 34.13 4.80 13.18
N PRO A 387 35.15 3.92 13.03
CA PRO A 387 35.88 3.75 11.78
C PRO A 387 35.03 3.14 10.65
N TRP A 388 33.94 2.46 10.98
CA TRP A 388 32.97 1.89 10.04
C TRP A 388 32.02 2.97 9.52
N HIS A 389 31.33 3.72 10.39
CA HIS A 389 30.42 4.79 9.98
C HIS A 389 31.11 5.84 9.09
N LYS A 390 32.32 6.28 9.45
CA LYS A 390 33.15 7.20 8.65
C LYS A 390 33.54 6.67 7.25
N ARG A 391 33.37 5.37 7.00
CA ARG A 391 33.59 4.75 5.68
C ARG A 391 32.31 4.64 4.86
N LEU A 392 31.14 4.66 5.50
CA LEU A 392 29.82 4.68 4.85
C LEU A 392 29.45 6.10 4.36
N GLU A 393 29.92 7.14 5.07
CA GLU A 393 29.81 8.55 4.66
C GLU A 393 30.50 8.87 3.32
N ARG A 394 31.31 7.95 2.77
CA ARG A 394 32.01 8.16 1.50
C ARG A 394 31.05 7.93 0.31
N PRO A 395 31.18 8.72 -0.77
CA PRO A 395 30.47 8.46 -2.03
C PRO A 395 30.71 7.04 -2.54
N MET A 396 29.67 6.46 -3.15
CA MET A 396 29.79 5.18 -3.84
C MET A 396 30.70 5.30 -5.09
N PRO A 397 31.45 4.24 -5.45
CA PRO A 397 32.20 4.20 -6.69
C PRO A 397 31.29 4.29 -7.92
N LYS A 398 31.68 5.09 -8.92
CA LYS A 398 30.91 5.35 -10.15
C LYS A 398 30.93 4.21 -11.19
N THR A 399 31.30 3.00 -10.80
CA THR A 399 31.36 1.83 -11.69
C THR A 399 30.95 0.57 -10.93
N ARG A 400 30.29 -0.36 -11.65
CA ARG A 400 29.84 -1.65 -11.10
C ARG A 400 30.96 -2.42 -10.39
N TYR A 401 32.09 -2.61 -11.07
CA TYR A 401 33.28 -3.25 -10.51
C TYR A 401 33.84 -2.51 -9.28
N GLY A 402 33.76 -1.17 -9.26
CA GLY A 402 34.15 -0.37 -8.10
C GLY A 402 33.25 -0.62 -6.90
N ILE A 403 31.93 -0.65 -7.10
CA ILE A 403 30.91 -0.97 -6.09
C ILE A 403 31.17 -2.35 -5.50
N GLU A 404 31.33 -3.38 -6.34
CA GLU A 404 31.61 -4.77 -5.93
C GLU A 404 32.93 -4.90 -5.14
N ALA A 405 34.02 -4.31 -5.63
CA ALA A 405 35.30 -4.31 -4.94
C ALA A 405 35.21 -3.62 -3.57
N ARG A 406 34.42 -2.54 -3.47
CA ARG A 406 34.21 -1.80 -2.22
C ARG A 406 33.30 -2.55 -1.24
N VAL A 407 32.24 -3.22 -1.71
CA VAL A 407 31.38 -4.10 -0.88
C VAL A 407 32.19 -5.25 -0.31
N LYS A 408 33.11 -5.82 -1.09
CA LYS A 408 34.04 -6.86 -0.62
C LYS A 408 35.00 -6.34 0.47
N GLU A 409 35.55 -5.14 0.31
CA GLU A 409 36.39 -4.49 1.33
C GLU A 409 35.58 -4.21 2.62
N LEU A 410 34.39 -3.62 2.48
CA LEU A 410 33.51 -3.28 3.58
C LEU A 410 33.05 -4.53 4.34
N SER A 411 32.57 -5.56 3.64
CA SER A 411 32.19 -6.85 4.26
C SER A 411 33.35 -7.50 5.03
N ALA A 412 34.56 -7.50 4.46
CA ALA A 412 35.75 -8.02 5.14
C ALA A 412 36.16 -7.19 6.37
N GLN A 413 35.79 -5.90 6.44
CA GLN A 413 35.95 -5.09 7.64
C GLN A 413 34.89 -5.42 8.69
N MET A 414 33.65 -5.65 8.29
CA MET A 414 32.57 -6.03 9.21
C MET A 414 32.85 -7.35 9.93
N GLU A 415 33.38 -8.35 9.21
CA GLU A 415 33.79 -9.61 9.84
C GLU A 415 34.91 -9.38 10.86
N LYS A 416 35.91 -8.53 10.57
CA LYS A 416 36.94 -8.18 11.57
C LYS A 416 36.36 -7.49 12.81
N ILE A 417 35.30 -6.70 12.67
CA ILE A 417 34.60 -6.08 13.80
C ILE A 417 33.83 -7.15 14.60
N ASN A 418 33.11 -8.04 13.92
CA ASN A 418 32.41 -9.19 14.50
C ASN A 418 33.36 -10.18 15.24
N ASP A 419 34.55 -10.42 14.69
CA ASP A 419 35.64 -11.19 15.30
C ASP A 419 36.23 -10.48 16.53
N SER A 420 36.36 -9.15 16.47
CA SER A 420 36.83 -8.33 17.58
C SER A 420 35.83 -8.36 18.74
N PHE A 421 34.52 -8.23 18.45
CA PHE A 421 33.46 -8.39 19.44
C PHE A 421 33.42 -9.80 20.04
N SER A 422 33.63 -10.84 19.24
CA SER A 422 33.70 -12.23 19.71
C SER A 422 34.89 -12.43 20.65
N SER A 423 36.08 -12.02 20.21
CA SER A 423 37.32 -12.09 21.00
C SER A 423 37.23 -11.32 22.31
N TRP A 424 36.59 -10.15 22.29
CA TRP A 424 36.33 -9.36 23.50
C TRP A 424 35.34 -10.05 24.44
N SER A 425 34.26 -10.63 23.90
CA SER A 425 33.29 -11.42 24.68
C SER A 425 33.96 -12.58 25.43
N ASP A 426 34.88 -13.28 24.77
CA ASP A 426 35.57 -14.43 25.34
C ASP A 426 36.61 -14.02 26.42
N GLN A 427 37.20 -12.83 26.27
CA GLN A 427 38.09 -12.25 27.28
C GLN A 427 37.33 -11.76 28.52
N GLN A 428 36.13 -11.20 28.35
CA GLN A 428 35.29 -10.69 29.44
C GLN A 428 34.48 -11.80 30.13
N LYS A 429 35.17 -12.59 30.98
CA LYS A 429 34.55 -13.67 31.77
C LYS A 429 33.34 -13.26 32.62
N ASN A 430 33.23 -11.97 32.93
CA ASN A 430 32.22 -11.42 33.85
C ASN A 430 31.13 -10.56 33.17
N LEU A 431 30.95 -10.64 31.84
CA LEU A 431 29.82 -9.96 31.19
C LEU A 431 28.50 -10.43 31.80
N SER A 432 27.68 -9.46 32.22
CA SER A 432 26.31 -9.65 32.63
C SER A 432 25.45 -10.23 31.50
N ILE A 433 24.25 -10.70 31.85
CA ILE A 433 23.30 -11.23 30.87
C ILE A 433 22.88 -10.12 29.89
N LEU A 434 22.75 -8.88 30.36
CA LEU A 434 22.37 -7.72 29.55
C LEU A 434 23.46 -7.36 28.53
N GLU A 435 24.72 -7.23 28.96
CA GLU A 435 25.85 -6.97 28.06
C GLU A 435 25.99 -8.05 26.98
N LYS A 436 25.66 -9.31 27.28
CA LYS A 436 25.65 -10.40 26.29
C LYS A 436 24.49 -10.31 25.29
N ILE A 437 23.33 -9.83 25.72
CA ILE A 437 22.18 -9.58 24.84
C ILE A 437 22.48 -8.39 23.93
N GLU A 438 23.02 -7.31 24.48
CA GLU A 438 23.44 -6.11 23.77
C GLU A 438 24.51 -6.42 22.71
N LEU A 439 25.56 -7.14 23.10
CA LEU A 439 26.61 -7.57 22.17
C LEU A 439 26.07 -8.48 21.06
N ARG A 440 25.08 -9.34 21.36
CA ARG A 440 24.39 -10.13 20.33
C ARG A 440 23.61 -9.23 19.38
N ALA A 441 22.85 -8.27 19.89
CA ALA A 441 22.07 -7.32 19.09
C ALA A 441 22.97 -6.49 18.14
N VAL A 442 24.13 -6.03 18.61
CA VAL A 442 25.12 -5.34 17.76
C VAL A 442 25.66 -6.25 16.65
N ARG A 443 25.98 -7.51 16.96
CA ARG A 443 26.44 -8.49 15.95
C ARG A 443 25.37 -8.85 14.92
N ASP A 444 24.12 -8.99 15.36
CA ASP A 444 22.99 -9.23 14.45
C ASP A 444 22.66 -8.00 13.61
N SER A 445 22.86 -6.79 14.15
CA SER A 445 22.79 -5.55 13.39
C SER A 445 23.88 -5.47 12.32
N LEU A 446 25.14 -5.78 12.65
CA LEU A 446 26.22 -5.89 11.65
C LEU A 446 25.91 -6.91 10.53
N ARG A 447 25.21 -8.02 10.82
CA ARG A 447 24.75 -8.95 9.78
C ARG A 447 23.70 -8.31 8.86
N ARG A 448 22.75 -7.54 9.40
CA ARG A 448 21.76 -6.79 8.61
C ARG A 448 22.44 -5.72 7.74
N GLU A 449 23.35 -4.94 8.29
CA GLU A 449 24.15 -3.95 7.56
C GLU A 449 24.95 -4.59 6.40
N ARG A 450 25.47 -5.82 6.58
CA ARG A 450 26.17 -6.57 5.51
C ARG A 450 25.19 -6.97 4.40
N ASN A 451 23.98 -7.38 4.74
CA ASN A 451 22.94 -7.72 3.76
C ASN A 451 22.49 -6.47 2.98
N LEU A 452 22.31 -5.32 3.65
CA LEU A 452 22.03 -4.04 3.00
C LEU A 452 23.12 -3.65 1.98
N LEU A 453 24.40 -3.85 2.31
CA LEU A 453 25.49 -3.65 1.33
C LEU A 453 25.41 -4.56 0.12
N LEU A 454 25.00 -5.83 0.29
CA LEU A 454 24.80 -6.75 -0.82
C LEU A 454 23.58 -6.37 -1.66
N GLN A 455 22.52 -5.83 -1.05
CA GLN A 455 21.36 -5.28 -1.76
C GLN A 455 21.72 -4.03 -2.57
N VAL A 456 22.48 -3.08 -1.98
CA VAL A 456 23.03 -1.93 -2.71
C VAL A 456 23.94 -2.38 -3.86
N MET A 457 24.78 -3.39 -3.62
CA MET A 457 25.62 -3.98 -4.67
C MET A 457 24.79 -4.57 -5.80
N ASN A 458 23.69 -5.26 -5.50
CA ASN A 458 22.88 -5.98 -6.48
C ASN A 458 21.81 -5.12 -7.18
N ASP A 459 21.57 -3.90 -6.69
CA ASP A 459 20.63 -2.96 -7.29
C ASP A 459 21.15 -2.43 -8.65
N PRO A 460 20.32 -2.41 -9.72
CA PRO A 460 20.73 -1.94 -11.04
C PRO A 460 21.02 -0.43 -11.11
N GLY A 461 20.31 0.41 -10.36
CA GLY A 461 20.48 1.87 -10.39
C GLY A 461 21.57 2.39 -9.46
N ALA A 462 22.19 1.53 -8.63
CA ALA A 462 23.29 1.89 -7.73
C ALA A 462 24.42 2.68 -8.41
N VAL A 463 24.78 2.35 -9.65
CA VAL A 463 25.80 3.07 -10.44
C VAL A 463 25.35 4.49 -10.80
N GLY A 464 24.09 4.68 -11.17
CA GLY A 464 23.56 6.00 -11.50
C GLY A 464 23.38 6.88 -10.25
N CYS A 465 22.91 6.31 -9.13
CA CYS A 465 22.89 7.02 -7.85
C CYS A 465 24.32 7.38 -7.37
N ALA A 466 25.31 6.52 -7.59
CA ALA A 466 26.72 6.83 -7.35
C ALA A 466 27.23 7.97 -8.25
N ASN A 467 26.76 8.06 -9.50
CA ASN A 467 27.08 9.18 -10.39
C ASN A 467 26.55 10.51 -9.83
N ASN A 468 25.35 10.50 -9.24
CA ASN A 468 24.72 11.63 -8.54
C ASN A 468 25.34 11.94 -7.17
N GLY A 469 26.34 11.17 -6.73
CA GLY A 469 27.13 11.45 -5.51
C GLY A 469 26.65 10.75 -4.24
N MET A 470 25.66 9.86 -4.34
CA MET A 470 25.11 9.11 -3.20
C MET A 470 26.21 8.41 -2.37
N SER A 471 26.13 8.53 -1.05
CA SER A 471 27.00 7.82 -0.10
C SER A 471 26.57 6.36 0.10
N TRP A 472 27.46 5.52 0.64
CA TRP A 472 27.05 4.16 1.06
C TRP A 472 26.00 4.20 2.16
N ASN A 473 26.10 5.15 3.10
CA ASN A 473 25.12 5.29 4.18
C ASN A 473 23.72 5.54 3.58
N GLN A 474 23.61 6.53 2.70
CA GLN A 474 22.36 6.85 1.99
C GLN A 474 21.83 5.63 1.25
N ALA A 475 22.62 4.99 0.38
CA ALA A 475 22.19 3.82 -0.37
C ALA A 475 21.65 2.69 0.52
N MET A 476 22.28 2.46 1.68
CA MET A 476 21.84 1.47 2.66
C MET A 476 20.58 1.91 3.42
N GLU A 477 20.42 3.19 3.74
CA GLU A 477 19.17 3.73 4.30
C GLU A 477 18.00 3.57 3.32
N PHE A 478 18.19 3.83 2.02
CA PHE A 478 17.16 3.55 0.99
C PHE A 478 16.77 2.07 0.99
N LYS A 479 17.74 1.15 1.10
CA LYS A 479 17.47 -0.29 1.22
C LYS A 479 16.78 -0.68 2.52
N ARG A 480 17.10 -0.04 3.65
CA ARG A 480 16.40 -0.26 4.93
C ARG A 480 14.96 0.24 4.91
N LEU A 481 14.69 1.28 4.12
CA LEU A 481 13.35 1.83 3.85
C LEU A 481 12.60 1.11 2.72
N GLY A 482 13.19 0.05 2.16
CA GLY A 482 12.57 -0.78 1.13
C GLY A 482 12.58 -0.22 -0.30
N TYR A 483 13.27 0.90 -0.53
CA TYR A 483 13.31 1.56 -1.83
C TYR A 483 14.29 0.90 -2.82
N GLN A 484 13.99 1.02 -4.12
CA GLN A 484 14.96 0.76 -5.18
C GLN A 484 15.86 1.99 -5.37
N LEU A 485 17.13 1.79 -5.75
CA LEU A 485 18.01 2.90 -6.11
C LEU A 485 17.74 3.23 -7.58
N GLN A 486 17.24 4.43 -7.84
CA GLN A 486 16.84 4.85 -9.18
C GLN A 486 17.27 6.30 -9.38
N PRO A 487 18.16 6.64 -10.33
CA PRO A 487 18.84 7.94 -10.34
C PRO A 487 17.92 9.15 -10.45
N ASP A 488 16.81 9.00 -11.19
CA ASP A 488 15.88 10.08 -11.54
C ASP A 488 14.76 10.24 -10.49
N VAL A 489 14.47 9.18 -9.73
CA VAL A 489 13.46 9.13 -8.67
C VAL A 489 14.09 9.37 -7.31
N THR A 490 15.30 8.87 -7.09
CA THR A 490 16.13 9.17 -5.92
C THR A 490 16.78 10.55 -6.05
N ARG A 491 15.94 11.60 -6.16
CA ARG A 491 16.30 13.02 -6.18
C ARG A 491 16.94 13.42 -4.85
N LEU A 492 18.22 13.07 -4.67
CA LEU A 492 18.99 13.48 -3.50
C LEU A 492 19.26 14.98 -3.55
N SER A 493 18.77 15.69 -2.55
CA SER A 493 19.07 17.10 -2.36
C SER A 493 20.57 17.30 -2.21
N LYS A 494 21.06 18.43 -2.73
CA LYS A 494 22.43 18.89 -2.47
C LYS A 494 22.59 19.43 -1.04
N LEU A 495 21.47 19.72 -0.37
CA LEU A 495 21.41 20.20 1.01
C LEU A 495 21.86 19.10 1.98
N ASN A 496 22.64 19.46 3.00
CA ASN A 496 23.09 18.53 4.03
C ASN A 496 23.42 19.26 5.35
N ASP A 497 23.70 18.49 6.41
CA ASP A 497 23.94 19.03 7.76
C ASP A 497 25.11 20.03 7.87
N GLN A 498 26.10 20.00 6.96
CA GLN A 498 27.21 20.96 6.95
C GLN A 498 26.76 22.36 6.46
N GLN A 499 25.64 22.43 5.76
CA GLN A 499 25.04 23.67 5.25
C GLN A 499 23.98 24.23 6.20
N LEU A 500 23.60 23.55 7.28
CA LEU A 500 22.65 24.11 8.24
C LEU A 500 23.20 25.40 8.86
N ASP A 501 22.39 26.46 8.89
CA ASP A 501 22.76 27.72 9.54
C ASP A 501 22.97 27.48 11.05
N PRO A 502 24.20 27.61 11.58
CA PRO A 502 24.48 27.36 12.99
C PRO A 502 23.82 28.40 13.91
N LYS A 503 23.30 29.52 13.37
CA LYS A 503 22.53 30.53 14.11
C LYS A 503 21.04 30.23 14.14
N SER A 504 20.54 29.39 13.23
CA SER A 504 19.12 29.08 13.04
C SER A 504 18.91 27.55 13.03
N PRO A 505 19.19 26.86 14.16
CA PRO A 505 19.15 25.40 14.23
C PRO A 505 17.76 24.84 13.88
N PRO A 506 17.66 23.56 13.47
CA PRO A 506 16.38 22.90 13.20
C PRO A 506 15.34 23.09 14.32
N THR A 507 14.19 23.66 13.98
CA THR A 507 13.08 23.89 14.92
C THR A 507 11.89 23.01 14.56
N LYS A 508 11.29 22.33 15.55
CA LYS A 508 10.04 21.59 15.35
C LYS A 508 8.94 22.53 14.85
N LEU A 509 8.36 22.21 13.69
CA LEU A 509 7.28 22.96 13.06
C LEU A 509 5.91 22.37 13.43
N GLY A 510 5.80 21.03 13.48
CA GLY A 510 4.56 20.32 13.75
C GLY A 510 4.77 18.87 14.19
N SER A 511 3.68 18.19 14.56
CA SER A 511 3.66 16.78 14.94
C SER A 511 2.34 16.17 14.47
N GLY A 512 2.39 15.29 13.48
CA GLY A 512 1.27 14.42 13.12
C GLY A 512 1.23 13.18 14.03
N GLY A 513 0.42 12.19 13.64
CA GLY A 513 0.38 10.88 14.29
C GLY A 513 1.71 10.11 14.14
N ILE A 514 2.29 10.14 12.94
CA ILE A 514 3.54 9.43 12.59
C ILE A 514 4.75 10.33 12.84
N ASN A 515 4.78 11.48 12.17
CA ASN A 515 6.00 12.24 11.95
C ASN A 515 6.02 13.57 12.68
N THR A 516 7.16 13.88 13.30
CA THR A 516 7.51 15.27 13.67
C THR A 516 8.20 15.92 12.49
N VAL A 517 7.71 17.08 12.06
CA VAL A 517 8.30 17.87 10.98
C VAL A 517 9.13 19.02 11.53
N TYR A 518 10.24 19.33 10.84
CA TYR A 518 11.23 20.31 11.27
C TYR A 518 11.43 21.40 10.21
N HIS A 519 11.38 22.66 10.62
CA HIS A 519 11.79 23.79 9.81
C HIS A 519 13.32 23.88 9.82
N MET A 520 13.92 23.86 8.62
CA MET A 520 15.35 23.79 8.37
C MET A 520 15.83 25.06 7.67
N ASN A 521 16.92 25.63 8.18
CA ASN A 521 17.59 26.78 7.58
C ASN A 521 18.95 26.32 7.02
N TYR A 522 19.15 26.41 5.71
CA TYR A 522 20.42 26.11 5.06
C TYR A 522 21.07 27.40 4.53
N LEU A 523 22.40 27.37 4.43
CA LEU A 523 23.23 28.36 3.76
C LEU A 523 23.82 27.71 2.50
N THR A 524 23.58 28.30 1.34
CA THR A 524 24.21 27.86 0.09
C THR A 524 25.72 28.16 0.13
N PRO A 525 26.54 27.55 -0.76
CA PRO A 525 27.95 27.94 -0.93
C PRO A 525 28.15 29.44 -1.22
N GLU A 526 27.15 30.09 -1.83
CA GLU A 526 27.10 31.51 -2.15
C GLU A 526 26.74 32.39 -0.92
N GLY A 527 26.22 31.78 0.15
CA GLY A 527 25.81 32.44 1.38
C GLY A 527 24.32 32.78 1.46
N ASP A 528 23.53 32.41 0.45
CA ASP A 528 22.09 32.62 0.43
C ASP A 528 21.38 31.70 1.42
N LYS A 529 20.29 32.18 2.03
CA LYS A 529 19.50 31.41 2.99
C LYS A 529 18.39 30.65 2.26
N VAL A 530 18.42 29.32 2.33
CA VAL A 530 17.37 28.43 1.80
C VAL A 530 16.58 27.85 2.96
N VAL A 531 15.25 28.01 2.92
CA VAL A 531 14.32 27.46 3.92
C VAL A 531 13.63 26.23 3.34
N ARG A 532 13.50 25.19 4.17
CA ARG A 532 12.85 23.92 3.84
C ARG A 532 12.14 23.32 5.05
N VAL A 533 11.21 22.39 4.81
CA VAL A 533 10.68 21.50 5.85
C VAL A 533 11.27 20.11 5.66
N PHE A 534 11.87 19.55 6.72
CA PHE A 534 12.32 18.17 6.79
C PHE A 534 11.28 17.31 7.50
N LYS A 535 10.88 16.21 6.85
CA LYS A 535 10.01 15.17 7.42
C LYS A 535 10.80 13.85 7.37
N PRO A 536 11.14 13.23 8.52
CA PRO A 536 11.82 11.94 8.53
C PRO A 536 10.95 10.87 7.87
N ILE A 537 11.57 9.85 7.25
CA ILE A 537 10.82 8.71 6.71
C ILE A 537 10.63 7.68 7.82
N ALA A 538 9.39 7.24 8.02
CA ALA A 538 9.08 6.08 8.84
C ALA A 538 9.26 4.80 8.00
N THR A 539 9.94 3.79 8.55
CA THR A 539 10.10 2.47 7.92
C THR A 539 8.81 1.67 7.87
N ARG A 540 7.80 2.07 8.65
CA ARG A 540 6.52 1.39 8.83
C ARG A 540 5.47 2.46 9.17
N ASP A 541 4.23 2.23 8.73
CA ASP A 541 3.07 2.89 9.29
C ASP A 541 2.70 2.26 10.64
N ASP A 542 2.78 3.08 11.70
CA ASP A 542 2.34 2.73 13.05
C ASP A 542 1.01 3.41 13.43
N THR A 543 0.36 4.10 12.47
CA THR A 543 -1.02 4.53 12.64
C THR A 543 -2.00 3.36 12.57
N ARG A 544 -3.26 3.70 12.76
CA ARG A 544 -4.40 2.80 12.58
C ARG A 544 -5.11 3.10 11.24
N TRP A 545 -4.43 3.67 10.24
CA TRP A 545 -5.02 3.96 8.93
C TRP A 545 -5.48 2.69 8.22
N SER A 546 -4.76 1.58 8.34
CA SER A 546 -5.21 0.27 7.85
C SER A 546 -6.54 -0.17 8.48
N GLU A 547 -6.74 0.08 9.78
CA GLU A 547 -8.00 -0.19 10.47
C GLU A 547 -9.15 0.74 10.02
N ILE A 548 -8.82 1.93 9.52
CA ILE A 548 -9.78 2.94 9.06
C ILE A 548 -10.29 2.64 7.65
N VAL A 549 -9.37 2.31 6.72
CA VAL A 549 -9.73 2.11 5.31
C VAL A 549 -9.98 0.64 4.93
N GLY A 550 -9.51 -0.30 5.76
CA GLY A 550 -9.46 -1.73 5.48
C GLY A 550 -8.05 -2.17 5.06
N GLU A 551 -7.52 -3.26 5.65
CA GLU A 551 -6.16 -3.76 5.35
C GLU A 551 -6.00 -4.15 3.87
N ASP A 552 -7.07 -4.61 3.23
CA ASP A 552 -7.15 -4.93 1.79
C ASP A 552 -7.14 -3.70 0.87
N ARG A 553 -7.38 -2.51 1.44
CA ARG A 553 -7.54 -1.21 0.74
C ARG A 553 -6.45 -0.21 1.12
N TYR A 554 -5.66 -0.49 2.15
CA TYR A 554 -4.60 0.38 2.62
C TYR A 554 -3.29 0.16 1.85
N LEU A 555 -2.36 1.11 2.02
CA LEU A 555 -0.97 0.97 1.65
C LEU A 555 -0.34 -0.20 2.43
N ASN A 556 0.74 -0.78 1.92
CA ASN A 556 1.50 -1.77 2.70
C ASN A 556 2.03 -1.12 3.99
N PRO A 557 1.55 -1.51 5.20
CA PRO A 557 1.94 -0.80 6.42
C PRO A 557 3.40 -1.05 6.79
N ASP A 558 3.99 -2.18 6.41
CA ASP A 558 5.41 -2.47 6.66
C ASP A 558 6.35 -1.82 5.60
N CYS A 559 5.80 -1.23 4.52
CA CYS A 559 6.53 -0.46 3.49
C CYS A 559 5.61 0.62 2.87
N PRO A 560 5.24 1.68 3.62
CA PRO A 560 4.16 2.59 3.19
C PRO A 560 4.59 3.59 2.11
N PHE A 561 5.89 3.72 1.84
CA PHE A 561 6.47 4.59 0.78
C PHE A 561 5.98 6.06 0.78
N PHE A 562 5.69 6.58 1.96
CA PHE A 562 5.20 7.94 2.22
C PHE A 562 5.90 9.07 1.42
N THR A 563 7.22 8.99 1.21
CA THR A 563 7.96 9.98 0.41
C THR A 563 7.66 9.87 -1.08
N MET A 564 7.63 8.65 -1.63
CA MET A 564 7.36 8.44 -3.05
C MET A 564 5.95 8.91 -3.43
N ARG A 565 4.98 8.80 -2.51
CA ARG A 565 3.61 9.31 -2.70
C ARG A 565 3.52 10.82 -2.75
N ASN A 566 4.31 11.54 -1.93
CA ASN A 566 4.44 12.99 -2.08
C ASN A 566 5.02 13.37 -3.44
N MET A 567 6.07 12.66 -3.90
CA MET A 567 6.68 12.90 -5.20
C MET A 567 5.77 12.51 -6.37
N ALA A 568 4.91 11.50 -6.20
CA ALA A 568 3.90 11.12 -7.18
C ALA A 568 2.80 12.19 -7.29
N ALA A 569 2.41 12.82 -6.17
CA ALA A 569 1.49 13.96 -6.17
C ALA A 569 2.11 15.20 -6.85
N GLU A 570 3.39 15.52 -6.57
CA GLU A 570 4.16 16.58 -7.26
C GLU A 570 4.16 16.39 -8.79
N LYS A 571 4.43 15.15 -9.25
CA LYS A 571 4.42 14.79 -10.67
C LYS A 571 3.02 14.83 -11.29
N THR A 572 2.01 14.32 -10.58
CA THR A 572 0.62 14.33 -11.05
C THR A 572 0.09 15.76 -11.18
N SER A 573 0.40 16.63 -10.21
CA SER A 573 0.14 18.08 -10.26
C SER A 573 0.77 18.71 -11.49
N THR A 574 2.07 18.42 -11.72
CA THR A 574 2.81 18.96 -12.87
C THR A 574 2.23 18.48 -14.21
N ALA A 575 1.84 17.21 -14.31
CA ALA A 575 1.28 16.62 -15.52
C ALA A 575 -0.12 17.17 -15.87
N LEU A 576 -0.91 17.58 -14.86
CA LEU A 576 -2.17 18.32 -15.04
C LEU A 576 -1.96 19.82 -15.38
N GLY A 577 -0.71 20.30 -15.39
CA GLY A 577 -0.39 21.71 -15.61
C GLY A 577 -0.51 22.59 -14.35
N PHE A 578 -0.71 22.00 -13.16
CA PHE A 578 -0.84 22.73 -11.91
C PHE A 578 0.55 23.04 -11.33
N VAL A 579 1.01 24.26 -11.58
CA VAL A 579 2.30 24.79 -11.09
C VAL A 579 2.19 25.20 -9.62
N ASP A 580 3.21 24.88 -8.82
CA ASP A 580 3.35 25.25 -7.40
C ASP A 580 2.22 24.81 -6.42
N LEU A 581 1.28 23.97 -6.86
CA LEU A 581 0.16 23.46 -6.03
C LEU A 581 0.61 22.40 -5.00
N VAL A 582 1.73 21.72 -5.27
CA VAL A 582 2.43 20.80 -4.36
C VAL A 582 3.88 21.29 -4.22
N PRO A 583 4.49 21.30 -3.02
CA PRO A 583 5.88 21.75 -2.87
C PRO A 583 6.88 20.87 -3.63
N ASP A 584 7.99 21.43 -4.12
CA ASP A 584 9.14 20.63 -4.57
C ASP A 584 9.56 19.64 -3.48
N ILE A 585 9.76 18.36 -3.81
CA ILE A 585 10.24 17.34 -2.89
C ILE A 585 11.56 16.73 -3.35
N GLU A 586 12.51 16.64 -2.42
CA GLU A 586 13.77 15.92 -2.57
C GLU A 586 13.98 14.96 -1.39
N PHE A 587 14.81 13.93 -1.56
CA PHE A 587 15.30 13.13 -0.44
C PHE A 587 16.51 13.82 0.21
N VAL A 588 16.63 13.76 1.54
CA VAL A 588 17.81 14.28 2.26
C VAL A 588 18.18 13.40 3.46
N GLU A 589 19.46 13.41 3.80
CA GLU A 589 19.97 12.82 5.05
C GLU A 589 20.13 13.92 6.10
N HIS A 590 19.42 13.82 7.23
CA HIS A 590 19.63 14.67 8.41
C HIS A 590 20.04 13.80 9.59
N LYS A 591 21.19 14.07 10.21
CA LYS A 591 21.73 13.31 11.36
C LYS A 591 21.83 11.79 11.14
N GLN A 592 22.07 11.36 9.90
CA GLN A 592 22.09 9.96 9.45
C GLN A 592 20.71 9.27 9.45
N GLN A 593 19.62 10.04 9.49
CA GLN A 593 18.27 9.57 9.18
C GLN A 593 17.86 10.13 7.80
N MET A 594 17.35 9.26 6.93
CA MET A 594 16.73 9.70 5.69
C MET A 594 15.36 10.35 5.99
N GLY A 595 15.13 11.47 5.32
CA GLY A 595 13.87 12.19 5.27
C GLY A 595 13.56 12.61 3.85
N LEU A 596 12.37 13.16 3.67
CA LEU A 596 12.10 14.08 2.59
C LEU A 596 12.36 15.51 3.07
N VAL A 597 12.80 16.35 2.14
CA VAL A 597 12.91 17.80 2.31
C VAL A 597 12.03 18.45 1.26
N MET A 598 11.15 19.35 1.71
CA MET A 598 10.22 20.06 0.84
C MET A 598 10.44 21.57 0.88
N THR A 599 10.14 22.27 -0.22
CA THR A 599 10.04 23.74 -0.22
C THR A 599 9.02 24.18 0.84
N MET A 600 9.35 25.22 1.61
CA MET A 600 8.45 25.74 2.64
C MET A 600 7.28 26.46 1.96
N ALA A 601 6.08 25.87 2.03
CA ALA A 601 4.85 26.52 1.62
C ALA A 601 4.63 27.81 2.44
N SER A 602 4.28 28.91 1.75
CA SER A 602 4.01 30.21 2.39
C SER A 602 2.63 30.26 3.03
N GLY A 603 2.33 31.35 3.73
CA GLY A 603 1.00 31.58 4.31
C GLY A 603 0.72 30.88 5.64
N LEU A 604 -0.56 30.57 5.86
CA LEU A 604 -1.13 29.96 7.06
C LEU A 604 -1.80 28.64 6.69
N THR A 605 -1.97 27.72 7.64
CA THR A 605 -2.90 26.60 7.41
C THR A 605 -4.30 27.13 7.13
N GLY A 606 -5.12 26.45 6.33
CA GLY A 606 -6.53 26.86 6.11
C GLY A 606 -7.29 27.11 7.42
N TYR A 607 -7.06 26.26 8.43
CA TYR A 607 -7.58 26.41 9.79
C TYR A 607 -7.13 27.72 10.46
N ASP A 608 -5.83 28.02 10.45
CA ASP A 608 -5.31 29.25 11.05
C ASP A 608 -5.68 30.50 10.25
N ALA A 609 -5.87 30.39 8.93
CA ALA A 609 -6.33 31.48 8.07
C ALA A 609 -7.77 31.90 8.42
N VAL A 610 -8.69 30.94 8.58
CA VAL A 610 -10.06 31.19 9.06
C VAL A 610 -10.06 31.73 10.48
N LYS A 611 -9.36 31.06 11.41
CA LYS A 611 -9.27 31.44 12.82
C LYS A 611 -8.67 32.83 13.06
N GLN A 612 -7.80 33.29 12.17
CA GLN A 612 -7.24 34.66 12.18
C GLN A 612 -8.07 35.65 11.35
N ASN A 613 -9.24 35.25 10.85
CA ASN A 613 -10.14 36.04 10.00
C ASN A 613 -9.44 36.59 8.74
N LYS A 614 -8.44 35.87 8.21
CA LYS A 614 -7.64 36.33 7.06
C LYS A 614 -8.40 36.22 5.76
N ILE A 615 -9.16 35.15 5.58
CA ILE A 615 -10.00 34.91 4.39
C ILE A 615 -11.00 36.07 4.19
N HIS A 616 -11.77 36.42 5.22
CA HIS A 616 -12.74 37.53 5.16
C HIS A 616 -12.12 38.93 5.04
N THR A 617 -10.81 39.07 5.21
CA THR A 617 -10.08 40.34 4.99
C THR A 617 -9.18 40.32 3.76
N MET A 618 -9.21 39.23 2.99
CA MET A 618 -8.43 39.11 1.77
C MET A 618 -8.95 40.10 0.73
N ASP A 619 -8.07 40.57 -0.15
CA ASP A 619 -8.52 41.31 -1.32
C ASP A 619 -9.38 40.42 -2.22
N ARG A 620 -10.35 40.99 -2.94
CA ARG A 620 -11.34 40.22 -3.69
C ARG A 620 -10.70 39.39 -4.80
N ASP A 621 -9.70 39.95 -5.49
CA ASP A 621 -9.03 39.27 -6.60
C ASP A 621 -8.24 38.05 -6.07
N LEU A 622 -7.57 38.22 -4.91
CA LEU A 622 -6.83 37.17 -4.23
C LEU A 622 -7.75 36.09 -3.64
N TYR A 623 -8.94 36.45 -3.18
CA TYR A 623 -9.95 35.51 -2.70
C TYR A 623 -10.45 34.61 -3.84
N TRP A 624 -10.69 35.15 -5.03
CA TRP A 624 -11.07 34.35 -6.20
C TRP A 624 -9.94 33.44 -6.69
N GLN A 625 -8.70 33.94 -6.69
CA GLN A 625 -7.53 33.09 -6.95
C GLN A 625 -7.44 31.92 -5.96
N MET A 626 -7.62 32.17 -4.65
CA MET A 626 -7.66 31.12 -3.62
C MET A 626 -8.78 30.10 -3.88
N CYS A 627 -9.96 30.53 -4.34
CA CYS A 627 -11.06 29.62 -4.68
C CYS A 627 -10.68 28.68 -5.86
N SER A 628 -10.05 29.23 -6.91
CA SER A 628 -9.54 28.45 -8.05
C SER A 628 -8.48 27.44 -7.62
N GLU A 629 -7.48 27.84 -6.83
CA GLU A 629 -6.42 26.93 -6.38
C GLU A 629 -6.93 25.86 -5.39
N LEU A 630 -7.93 26.17 -4.54
CA LEU A 630 -8.60 25.16 -3.71
C LEU A 630 -9.33 24.11 -4.56
N ASN A 631 -10.00 24.52 -5.65
CA ASN A 631 -10.66 23.59 -6.55
C ASN A 631 -9.64 22.70 -7.29
N ARG A 632 -8.53 23.27 -7.77
CA ARG A 632 -7.43 22.48 -8.37
C ARG A 632 -6.87 21.44 -7.40
N LEU A 633 -6.70 21.80 -6.13
CA LEU A 633 -6.26 20.86 -5.10
C LEU A 633 -7.29 19.74 -4.86
N GLU A 634 -8.58 20.06 -4.85
CA GLU A 634 -9.67 19.08 -4.71
C GLU A 634 -9.69 18.06 -5.85
N TRP A 635 -9.48 18.51 -7.09
CA TRP A 635 -9.35 17.64 -8.26
C TRP A 635 -8.07 16.80 -8.27
N LEU A 636 -6.94 17.38 -7.86
CA LEU A 636 -5.68 16.64 -7.68
C LEU A 636 -5.84 15.53 -6.63
N ASP A 637 -6.48 15.82 -5.51
CA ASP A 637 -6.71 14.88 -4.41
C ASP A 637 -7.76 13.80 -4.73
N ALA A 638 -8.72 14.09 -5.59
CA ALA A 638 -9.62 13.09 -6.15
C ALA A 638 -8.84 12.09 -7.04
N LEU A 639 -8.00 12.58 -7.96
CA LEU A 639 -7.19 11.73 -8.84
C LEU A 639 -6.16 10.91 -8.06
N CYS A 640 -5.46 11.57 -7.13
CA CYS A 640 -4.48 10.94 -6.25
C CYS A 640 -5.13 10.08 -5.16
N ALA A 641 -6.45 10.08 -4.99
CA ALA A 641 -7.16 9.42 -3.88
C ALA A 641 -6.51 9.73 -2.51
N GLN A 642 -6.45 11.00 -2.14
CA GLN A 642 -5.83 11.51 -0.91
C GLN A 642 -6.85 11.59 0.25
N PRO A 643 -6.86 10.62 1.20
CA PRO A 643 -7.86 10.53 2.26
C PRO A 643 -7.67 11.52 3.43
N ASP A 644 -6.53 12.21 3.56
CA ASP A 644 -6.23 13.03 4.74
C ASP A 644 -6.19 14.54 4.45
N ARG A 645 -6.92 15.02 3.43
CA ARG A 645 -7.06 16.46 3.19
C ARG A 645 -8.06 17.10 4.16
N HIS A 646 -7.52 17.62 5.26
CA HIS A 646 -8.20 18.53 6.18
C HIS A 646 -7.55 19.94 6.19
N THR A 647 -8.17 20.90 6.87
CA THR A 647 -7.81 22.33 6.91
C THR A 647 -6.42 22.65 7.51
N CYS A 648 -5.67 21.65 7.99
CA CYS A 648 -4.28 21.82 8.43
C CYS A 648 -3.25 21.25 7.44
N ASN A 649 -3.70 20.50 6.43
CA ASN A 649 -2.85 19.84 5.43
C ASN A 649 -2.83 20.62 4.10
N TYR A 650 -3.23 21.89 4.11
CA TYR A 650 -2.96 22.83 3.03
C TYR A 650 -2.71 24.23 3.59
N MET A 651 -1.88 24.97 2.89
CA MET A 651 -1.51 26.35 3.23
C MET A 651 -2.23 27.32 2.29
N ILE A 652 -2.67 28.46 2.82
CA ILE A 652 -3.21 29.60 2.09
C ILE A 652 -2.32 30.81 2.39
N ASP A 653 -1.78 31.42 1.35
CA ASP A 653 -1.06 32.69 1.44
C ASP A 653 -2.02 33.88 1.23
N PRO A 654 -2.38 34.63 2.28
CA PRO A 654 -3.34 35.73 2.16
C PRO A 654 -2.77 36.98 1.47
N GLU A 655 -1.47 37.01 1.14
CA GLU A 655 -0.85 38.11 0.39
C GLU A 655 -0.84 37.84 -1.13
N THR A 656 -1.03 36.58 -1.55
CA THR A 656 -0.94 36.15 -2.96
C THR A 656 -2.13 35.32 -3.45
N GLY A 657 -3.04 34.91 -2.57
CA GLY A 657 -4.14 33.98 -2.91
C GLY A 657 -3.67 32.55 -3.19
N GLN A 658 -2.36 32.26 -3.11
CA GLN A 658 -1.81 30.94 -3.42
C GLN A 658 -2.26 29.88 -2.40
N VAL A 659 -2.54 28.67 -2.90
CA VAL A 659 -2.84 27.49 -2.08
C VAL A 659 -1.83 26.40 -2.39
N ILE A 660 -1.34 25.72 -1.34
CA ILE A 660 -0.35 24.64 -1.49
C ILE A 660 -0.78 23.43 -0.64
N GLY A 661 -0.98 22.29 -1.29
CA GLY A 661 -1.31 21.01 -0.65
C GLY A 661 -0.08 20.30 -0.10
N ILE A 662 -0.07 20.03 1.21
CA ILE A 662 1.03 19.36 1.93
C ILE A 662 0.57 18.00 2.48
N ASP A 663 1.46 17.19 3.04
CA ASP A 663 1.12 15.87 3.62
C ASP A 663 0.46 14.89 2.62
N ASN A 664 1.04 14.79 1.42
CA ASN A 664 0.57 13.91 0.34
C ASN A 664 1.08 12.46 0.48
N ASP A 665 1.33 11.98 1.70
CA ASP A 665 1.94 10.66 1.95
C ASP A 665 0.96 9.49 1.98
N VAL A 666 -0.31 9.71 2.33
CA VAL A 666 -1.33 8.63 2.40
C VAL A 666 -2.19 8.49 1.13
N GLY A 667 -1.83 9.20 0.05
CA GLY A 667 -2.47 9.08 -1.26
C GLY A 667 -2.07 7.83 -2.06
N PHE A 668 -2.65 7.72 -3.25
CA PHE A 668 -2.48 6.65 -4.25
C PHE A 668 -2.87 5.26 -3.76
N SER A 669 -3.95 5.12 -2.99
CA SER A 669 -4.43 3.80 -2.60
C SER A 669 -4.74 2.91 -3.83
N PRO A 670 -4.45 1.60 -3.76
CA PRO A 670 -4.71 0.63 -4.82
C PRO A 670 -6.20 0.32 -5.07
N ASN A 671 -7.13 0.92 -4.32
CA ASN A 671 -8.55 0.80 -4.59
C ASN A 671 -9.04 1.96 -5.50
N PRO A 672 -9.60 1.68 -6.70
CA PRO A 672 -10.13 2.72 -7.57
C PRO A 672 -11.33 3.47 -6.94
N ASP A 673 -12.16 2.79 -6.14
CA ASP A 673 -13.44 3.29 -5.60
C ASP A 673 -13.30 4.14 -4.31
N ILE A 674 -12.11 4.68 -4.07
CA ILE A 674 -11.89 5.69 -3.02
C ILE A 674 -12.36 7.07 -3.45
N VAL A 675 -12.54 7.30 -4.76
CA VAL A 675 -13.53 8.28 -5.22
C VAL A 675 -14.91 7.66 -4.99
N ARG A 676 -15.58 8.04 -3.92
CA ARG A 676 -16.75 7.32 -3.39
C ARG A 676 -17.96 7.44 -4.31
N GLU A 677 -18.27 6.38 -5.06
CA GLU A 677 -19.65 6.10 -5.47
C GLU A 677 -20.50 5.87 -4.20
N SER A 678 -21.70 6.44 -4.17
CA SER A 678 -22.34 6.86 -2.91
C SER A 678 -22.91 5.77 -2.00
N GLU A 679 -22.78 4.49 -2.34
CA GLU A 679 -23.65 3.42 -1.80
C GLU A 679 -23.04 2.51 -0.72
N ASP A 680 -21.75 2.68 -0.36
CA ASP A 680 -21.02 1.73 0.51
C ASP A 680 -21.10 2.11 2.02
N LYS A 681 -21.66 1.22 2.86
CA LYS A 681 -22.32 1.60 4.15
C LYS A 681 -21.59 1.27 5.46
N SER A 682 -20.53 0.47 5.47
CA SER A 682 -20.36 -0.50 6.58
C SER A 682 -19.54 -0.10 7.82
N SER A 683 -18.98 1.11 7.96
CA SER A 683 -18.25 1.49 9.18
C SER A 683 -18.71 2.81 9.82
N SER A 684 -19.24 2.71 11.03
CA SER A 684 -19.51 3.81 11.96
C SER A 684 -18.23 4.37 12.60
N ASP A 685 -17.09 4.18 11.95
CA ASP A 685 -15.78 4.54 12.50
C ASP A 685 -15.50 6.03 12.36
N LYS A 686 -14.84 6.56 13.38
CA LYS A 686 -14.62 8.00 13.62
C LYS A 686 -13.86 8.77 12.53
N TYR A 687 -13.46 8.10 11.47
CA TYR A 687 -12.60 8.58 10.39
C TYR A 687 -13.20 8.33 9.00
N SER A 688 -14.41 7.76 8.91
CA SER A 688 -15.11 7.50 7.63
C SER A 688 -15.49 8.77 6.85
N GLY A 689 -15.46 9.94 7.50
CA GLY A 689 -15.65 11.26 6.87
C GLY A 689 -14.36 11.95 6.37
N GLY A 690 -13.21 11.27 6.44
CA GLY A 690 -11.98 11.69 5.77
C GLY A 690 -11.59 10.76 4.61
N ALA A 691 -11.70 9.45 4.85
CA ALA A 691 -11.06 8.38 4.09
C ALA A 691 -11.35 8.24 2.58
N ARG A 692 -12.17 9.10 1.97
CA ARG A 692 -12.54 9.05 0.55
C ARG A 692 -12.67 10.48 0.00
N THR A 693 -12.10 10.75 -1.17
CA THR A 693 -12.25 12.02 -1.90
C THR A 693 -13.36 11.88 -2.92
N GLY A 694 -14.59 12.26 -2.57
CA GLY A 694 -15.71 12.25 -3.52
C GLY A 694 -15.50 13.24 -4.67
N PHE A 695 -16.35 13.12 -5.69
CA PHE A 695 -16.30 13.95 -6.88
C PHE A 695 -16.52 15.45 -6.56
N PRO A 696 -15.65 16.36 -7.05
CA PRO A 696 -15.84 17.80 -6.86
C PRO A 696 -17.12 18.32 -7.53
N LEU A 697 -17.75 19.34 -6.94
CA LEU A 697 -19.06 19.84 -7.38
C LEU A 697 -19.00 20.93 -8.46
N LEU A 698 -17.83 21.56 -8.63
CA LEU A 698 -17.52 22.51 -9.71
C LEU A 698 -16.16 22.15 -10.29
N ILE A 699 -15.93 22.55 -11.53
CA ILE A 699 -14.62 22.41 -12.20
C ILE A 699 -14.14 23.75 -12.76
N ASP A 700 -12.92 24.15 -12.42
CA ASP A 700 -12.24 25.27 -13.05
C ASP A 700 -11.87 24.93 -14.51
N GLN A 701 -12.05 25.87 -15.44
CA GLN A 701 -11.80 25.63 -16.88
C GLN A 701 -10.37 25.11 -17.15
N ALA A 702 -9.36 25.56 -16.40
CA ALA A 702 -7.99 25.07 -16.57
C ALA A 702 -7.81 23.63 -16.04
N VAL A 703 -8.60 23.20 -15.05
CA VAL A 703 -8.64 21.80 -14.59
C VAL A 703 -9.24 20.89 -15.66
N LEU A 704 -10.33 21.31 -16.31
CA LEU A 704 -10.96 20.57 -17.39
C LEU A 704 -10.00 20.41 -18.59
N GLU A 705 -9.28 21.47 -18.96
CA GLU A 705 -8.24 21.43 -19.99
C GLU A 705 -7.05 20.55 -19.60
N GLY A 706 -6.61 20.61 -18.33
CA GLY A 706 -5.57 19.74 -17.78
C GLY A 706 -5.96 18.25 -17.86
N LEU A 707 -7.17 17.90 -17.43
CA LEU A 707 -7.69 16.52 -17.52
C LEU A 707 -7.81 16.06 -18.98
N ARG A 708 -8.37 16.87 -19.88
CA ARG A 708 -8.49 16.53 -21.31
C ARG A 708 -7.15 16.36 -22.04
N SER A 709 -6.10 17.04 -21.57
CA SER A 709 -4.77 17.02 -22.20
C SER A 709 -3.78 16.06 -21.55
N LEU A 710 -4.14 15.45 -20.41
CA LEU A 710 -3.30 14.50 -19.69
C LEU A 710 -3.12 13.20 -20.47
N ASP A 711 -1.88 12.93 -20.88
CA ASP A 711 -1.47 11.58 -21.32
C ASP A 711 -1.28 10.69 -20.09
N ILE A 712 -2.37 10.01 -19.70
CA ILE A 712 -2.40 9.12 -18.53
C ILE A 712 -1.46 7.91 -18.67
N ASP A 713 -1.17 7.47 -19.89
CA ASP A 713 -0.23 6.37 -20.13
C ASP A 713 1.21 6.83 -19.91
N ALA A 714 1.58 8.02 -20.41
CA ALA A 714 2.86 8.65 -20.14
C ALA A 714 3.06 8.95 -18.65
N LEU A 715 2.03 9.47 -17.96
CA LEU A 715 2.08 9.70 -16.52
C LEU A 715 2.30 8.39 -15.75
N VAL A 716 1.61 7.30 -16.11
CA VAL A 716 1.81 6.00 -15.44
C VAL A 716 3.22 5.45 -15.66
N VAL A 717 3.83 5.65 -16.84
CA VAL A 717 5.24 5.29 -17.05
C VAL A 717 6.17 6.14 -16.18
N GLU A 718 5.87 7.42 -15.97
CA GLU A 718 6.65 8.30 -15.08
C GLU A 718 6.49 7.94 -13.59
N LEU A 719 5.32 7.41 -13.20
CA LEU A 719 4.99 7.02 -11.83
C LEU A 719 5.28 5.55 -11.50
N GLU A 720 5.52 4.66 -12.48
CA GLU A 720 5.96 3.26 -12.26
C GLU A 720 7.07 3.09 -11.21
N PRO A 721 8.08 3.98 -11.14
CA PRO A 721 9.15 3.81 -10.15
C PRO A 721 8.78 4.32 -8.74
N LEU A 722 7.62 4.96 -8.57
CA LEU A 722 7.14 5.56 -7.30
C LEU A 722 5.96 4.80 -6.67
N LEU A 723 5.16 4.09 -7.46
CA LEU A 723 3.89 3.48 -7.06
C LEU A 723 3.85 2.00 -7.46
N SER A 724 3.01 1.20 -6.79
CA SER A 724 2.79 -0.19 -7.18
C SER A 724 1.94 -0.30 -8.46
N ARG A 725 1.95 -1.48 -9.11
CA ARG A 725 1.15 -1.73 -10.32
C ARG A 725 -0.35 -1.59 -10.06
N GLU A 726 -0.80 -2.00 -8.89
CA GLU A 726 -2.18 -1.89 -8.42
C GLU A 726 -2.58 -0.43 -8.21
N GLU A 727 -1.69 0.37 -7.60
CA GLU A 727 -1.87 1.81 -7.38
C GLU A 727 -1.95 2.59 -8.70
N LEU A 728 -1.13 2.22 -9.69
CA LEU A 728 -1.16 2.79 -11.05
C LEU A 728 -2.40 2.37 -11.84
N ALA A 729 -2.84 1.12 -11.72
CA ALA A 729 -4.08 0.67 -12.34
C ALA A 729 -5.30 1.43 -11.78
N ALA A 730 -5.36 1.59 -10.45
CA ALA A 730 -6.39 2.38 -9.79
C ALA A 730 -6.32 3.87 -10.16
N LEU A 731 -5.13 4.43 -10.37
CA LEU A 731 -4.96 5.80 -10.87
C LEU A 731 -5.55 5.99 -12.28
N LYS A 732 -5.33 5.03 -13.20
CA LYS A 732 -5.94 5.08 -14.55
C LYS A 732 -7.47 5.03 -14.49
N GLU A 733 -8.02 4.14 -13.67
CA GLU A 733 -9.48 4.00 -13.54
C GLU A 733 -10.10 5.27 -12.93
N ARG A 734 -9.48 5.85 -11.89
CA ARG A 734 -9.89 7.14 -11.32
C ARG A 734 -9.82 8.26 -12.35
N TYR A 735 -8.78 8.31 -13.18
CA TYR A 735 -8.68 9.30 -14.26
C TYR A 735 -9.85 9.24 -15.24
N VAL A 736 -10.25 8.03 -15.69
CA VAL A 736 -11.41 7.87 -16.59
C VAL A 736 -12.69 8.34 -15.91
N LYS A 737 -12.97 7.86 -14.69
CA LYS A 737 -14.15 8.26 -13.89
C LYS A 737 -14.19 9.79 -13.66
N LEU A 738 -13.05 10.42 -13.40
CA LEU A 738 -12.94 11.87 -13.17
C LEU A 738 -13.09 12.69 -14.45
N LEU A 739 -12.57 12.21 -15.59
CA LEU A 739 -12.77 12.87 -16.89
C LEU A 739 -14.25 12.82 -17.31
N GLU A 740 -14.92 11.67 -17.16
CA GLU A 740 -16.35 11.55 -17.43
C GLU A 740 -17.19 12.50 -16.55
N HIS A 741 -16.88 12.60 -15.25
CA HIS A 741 -17.53 13.55 -14.34
C HIS A 741 -17.23 15.02 -14.72
N ALA A 742 -15.99 15.34 -15.08
CA ALA A 742 -15.58 16.66 -15.52
C ALA A 742 -16.33 17.14 -16.77
N GLU A 743 -16.50 16.27 -17.77
CA GLU A 743 -17.32 16.54 -18.95
C GLU A 743 -18.80 16.75 -18.58
N GLY A 744 -19.37 15.91 -17.71
CA GLY A 744 -20.75 16.05 -17.24
C GLY A 744 -21.04 17.35 -16.49
N LEU A 745 -20.08 17.84 -15.69
CA LEU A 745 -20.15 19.18 -15.08
C LEU A 745 -20.14 20.28 -16.15
N ALA A 746 -19.24 20.18 -17.13
CA ALA A 746 -19.13 21.18 -18.20
C ALA A 746 -20.40 21.25 -19.06
N GLU A 747 -20.97 20.10 -19.46
CA GLU A 747 -22.25 20.01 -20.16
C GLU A 747 -23.42 20.60 -19.35
N SER A 748 -23.35 20.50 -18.01
CA SER A 748 -24.34 21.06 -17.08
C SER A 748 -24.16 22.56 -16.78
N GLY A 749 -23.14 23.20 -17.33
CA GLY A 749 -22.81 24.61 -17.05
C GLY A 749 -22.10 24.84 -15.71
N LEU A 750 -21.60 23.77 -15.07
CA LEU A 750 -20.87 23.79 -13.79
C LEU A 750 -19.34 23.90 -13.96
N CYS A 751 -18.90 24.33 -15.15
CA CYS A 751 -17.53 24.73 -15.43
C CYS A 751 -17.35 26.24 -15.20
N VAL A 752 -16.38 26.59 -14.35
CA VAL A 752 -16.07 27.95 -13.94
C VAL A 752 -14.96 28.51 -14.82
N GLU A 753 -15.32 29.36 -15.77
CA GLU A 753 -14.37 30.10 -16.62
C GLU A 753 -13.70 31.27 -15.88
N ASP A 754 -14.43 31.91 -14.95
CA ASP A 754 -13.98 33.04 -14.14
C ASP A 754 -14.70 33.02 -12.78
N TRP A 755 -13.94 32.87 -11.69
CA TRP A 755 -14.46 32.81 -10.33
C TRP A 755 -15.08 34.12 -9.82
N GLU A 756 -14.75 35.28 -10.41
CA GLU A 756 -15.40 36.54 -10.03
C GLU A 756 -16.81 36.67 -10.62
N THR A 757 -17.02 36.17 -11.85
CA THR A 757 -18.19 36.49 -12.67
C THR A 757 -19.09 35.31 -13.01
N TRP A 758 -18.68 34.07 -12.73
CA TRP A 758 -19.52 32.88 -12.91
C TRP A 758 -20.72 32.89 -11.95
N GLU A 759 -21.90 32.59 -12.49
CA GLU A 759 -23.13 32.36 -11.74
C GLU A 759 -23.77 31.04 -12.19
N ASP A 760 -24.27 30.25 -11.24
CA ASP A 760 -24.96 28.99 -11.54
C ASP A 760 -26.19 29.22 -12.43
N PRO A 761 -26.33 28.49 -13.56
CA PRO A 761 -27.38 28.76 -14.55
C PRO A 761 -28.81 28.45 -14.08
N THR A 762 -28.97 27.77 -12.94
CA THR A 762 -30.28 27.34 -12.39
C THR A 762 -30.68 28.16 -11.17
N LEU A 763 -29.73 28.48 -10.29
CA LEU A 763 -29.91 29.10 -8.98
C LEU A 763 -29.48 30.57 -8.95
N ASN A 764 -28.74 31.05 -9.97
CA ASN A 764 -28.20 32.40 -10.06
C ASN A 764 -27.31 32.76 -8.84
N MET A 765 -26.45 31.81 -8.43
CA MET A 765 -25.53 31.94 -7.29
C MET A 765 -24.09 32.04 -7.77
N ALA A 766 -23.27 32.91 -7.16
CA ALA A 766 -21.83 32.95 -7.42
C ALA A 766 -21.14 31.62 -7.04
N ALA A 767 -19.96 31.34 -7.61
CA ALA A 767 -19.27 30.04 -7.45
C ALA A 767 -19.04 29.63 -5.98
N ASP A 768 -18.61 30.56 -5.12
CA ASP A 768 -18.40 30.30 -3.69
C ASP A 768 -19.71 30.07 -2.93
N GLN A 769 -20.76 30.83 -3.26
CA GLN A 769 -22.11 30.66 -2.73
C GLN A 769 -22.70 29.32 -3.15
N TYR A 770 -22.49 28.90 -4.41
CA TYR A 770 -22.92 27.60 -4.90
C TYR A 770 -22.24 26.47 -4.13
N GLN A 771 -20.92 26.50 -3.95
CA GLN A 771 -20.23 25.46 -3.18
C GLN A 771 -20.68 25.43 -1.70
N LEU A 772 -20.81 26.59 -1.06
CA LEU A 772 -21.28 26.68 0.32
C LEU A 772 -22.74 26.20 0.47
N GLU A 773 -23.62 26.55 -0.46
CA GLU A 773 -25.02 26.15 -0.42
C GLU A 773 -25.23 24.70 -0.85
N ALA A 774 -24.43 24.18 -1.77
CA ALA A 774 -24.39 22.75 -2.10
C ALA A 774 -23.92 21.93 -0.89
N GLN A 775 -22.91 22.42 -0.14
CA GLN A 775 -22.49 21.80 1.11
C GLN A 775 -23.60 21.85 2.19
N ARG A 776 -24.25 23.01 2.40
CA ARG A 776 -25.36 23.14 3.36
C ARG A 776 -26.59 22.32 2.96
N SER A 777 -26.91 22.29 1.68
CA SER A 777 -27.96 21.46 1.12
C SER A 777 -27.62 20.00 1.35
N ALA A 778 -26.37 19.60 1.13
CA ALA A 778 -25.88 18.28 1.47
C ALA A 778 -26.02 17.98 2.98
N GLU A 779 -25.75 18.92 3.90
CA GLU A 779 -26.06 18.73 5.32
C GLU A 779 -27.57 18.53 5.58
N ALA A 780 -28.41 19.41 5.06
CA ALA A 780 -29.85 19.41 5.30
C ALA A 780 -30.54 18.17 4.68
N PHE A 781 -30.15 17.80 3.46
CA PHE A 781 -30.64 16.59 2.79
C PHE A 781 -30.07 15.33 3.43
N THR A 782 -28.82 15.32 3.94
CA THR A 782 -28.32 14.19 4.74
C THR A 782 -29.23 13.95 5.93
N THR A 783 -29.53 14.98 6.75
CA THR A 783 -30.42 14.83 7.90
C THR A 783 -31.84 14.42 7.48
N MET A 784 -32.40 15.04 6.44
CA MET A 784 -33.74 14.68 5.95
C MET A 784 -33.83 13.21 5.49
N TYR A 785 -32.84 12.73 4.75
CA TYR A 785 -32.81 11.35 4.27
C TYR A 785 -32.39 10.35 5.35
N GLU A 786 -31.56 10.73 6.34
CA GLU A 786 -31.27 9.93 7.54
C GLU A 786 -32.56 9.75 8.37
N ASP A 787 -33.34 10.82 8.59
CA ASP A 787 -34.65 10.79 9.28
C ASP A 787 -35.68 9.93 8.52
N ASP A 788 -35.80 10.10 7.19
CA ASP A 788 -36.69 9.29 6.34
C ASP A 788 -36.25 7.81 6.30
N ALA A 789 -34.95 7.53 6.26
CA ALA A 789 -34.43 6.17 6.31
C ALA A 789 -34.71 5.51 7.67
N GLU A 790 -34.53 6.22 8.79
CA GLU A 790 -34.92 5.73 10.11
C GLU A 790 -36.43 5.48 10.19
N TYR A 791 -37.26 6.37 9.64
CA TYR A 791 -38.71 6.17 9.55
C TYR A 791 -39.09 4.89 8.78
N TRP A 792 -38.55 4.66 7.57
CA TRP A 792 -38.86 3.46 6.79
C TRP A 792 -38.31 2.18 7.43
N LYS A 793 -37.17 2.26 8.13
CA LYS A 793 -36.61 1.18 8.93
C LYS A 793 -37.50 0.82 10.11
N ASP A 794 -38.08 1.81 10.80
CA ASP A 794 -39.05 1.60 11.87
C ASP A 794 -40.36 0.98 11.33
N GLU A 795 -40.89 1.47 10.20
CA GLU A 795 -42.07 0.86 9.55
C GLU A 795 -41.85 -0.62 9.20
N LEU A 796 -40.65 -0.99 8.71
CA LEU A 796 -40.27 -2.38 8.42
C LEU A 796 -40.33 -3.31 9.64
N THR A 797 -40.10 -2.79 10.85
CA THR A 797 -40.17 -3.60 12.08
C THR A 797 -41.60 -3.87 12.57
N LYS A 798 -42.60 -3.13 12.07
CA LYS A 798 -43.99 -3.25 12.54
C LYS A 798 -44.63 -4.54 12.05
N SER A 799 -45.41 -5.17 12.93
CA SER A 799 -46.23 -6.32 12.57
C SER A 799 -47.49 -5.87 11.81
N GLY A 800 -47.92 -6.67 10.83
CA GLY A 800 -49.12 -6.43 10.04
C GLY A 800 -48.89 -6.35 8.53
N TRP A 801 -47.67 -6.04 8.09
CA TRP A 801 -47.31 -6.01 6.68
C TRP A 801 -47.26 -7.42 6.06
N THR A 802 -47.83 -7.54 4.86
CA THR A 802 -47.58 -8.67 3.95
C THR A 802 -46.14 -8.66 3.44
N ASP A 803 -45.66 -9.79 2.92
CA ASP A 803 -44.28 -9.87 2.45
C ASP A 803 -44.00 -8.96 1.24
N SER A 804 -45.01 -8.69 0.39
CA SER A 804 -44.87 -7.72 -0.71
C SER A 804 -44.83 -6.27 -0.22
N GLU A 805 -45.57 -5.93 0.84
CA GLU A 805 -45.47 -4.60 1.45
C GLU A 805 -44.10 -4.41 2.11
N LYS A 806 -43.57 -5.43 2.79
CA LYS A 806 -42.19 -5.40 3.34
C LYS A 806 -41.14 -5.23 2.25
N GLU A 807 -41.29 -5.89 1.10
CA GLU A 807 -40.39 -5.71 -0.04
C GLU A 807 -40.40 -4.26 -0.57
N GLN A 808 -41.58 -3.65 -0.68
CA GLN A 808 -41.71 -2.24 -1.08
C GLN A 808 -41.16 -1.27 -0.03
N LEU A 809 -41.39 -1.53 1.26
CA LEU A 809 -40.82 -0.75 2.37
C LEU A 809 -39.29 -0.89 2.41
N GLN A 810 -38.75 -2.09 2.14
CA GLN A 810 -37.32 -2.35 2.06
C GLN A 810 -36.68 -1.62 0.89
N ALA A 811 -37.34 -1.59 -0.28
CA ALA A 811 -36.88 -0.80 -1.42
C ALA A 811 -36.84 0.70 -1.07
N ARG A 812 -37.90 1.25 -0.45
CA ARG A 812 -37.95 2.67 -0.02
C ARG A 812 -36.87 3.02 1.00
N TYR A 813 -36.72 2.20 2.05
CA TYR A 813 -35.65 2.34 3.03
C TYR A 813 -34.29 2.38 2.33
N THR A 814 -34.04 1.42 1.43
CA THR A 814 -32.77 1.33 0.68
C THR A 814 -32.53 2.58 -0.17
N THR A 815 -33.56 3.10 -0.86
CA THR A 815 -33.45 4.33 -1.66
C THR A 815 -33.15 5.56 -0.80
N MET A 816 -33.86 5.78 0.31
CA MET A 816 -33.62 6.94 1.17
C MET A 816 -32.25 6.87 1.85
N ASP A 817 -31.86 5.68 2.32
CA ASP A 817 -30.56 5.44 2.93
C ASP A 817 -29.40 5.65 1.93
N ASN A 818 -29.55 5.26 0.66
CA ASN A 818 -28.56 5.57 -0.38
C ASN A 818 -28.50 7.09 -0.67
N LEU A 819 -29.65 7.79 -0.72
CA LEU A 819 -29.68 9.24 -0.92
C LEU A 819 -29.05 10.02 0.24
N ALA A 820 -29.28 9.59 1.48
CA ALA A 820 -28.61 10.13 2.67
C ALA A 820 -27.09 10.06 2.53
N GLN A 821 -26.58 8.96 1.96
CA GLN A 821 -25.15 8.72 1.82
C GLN A 821 -24.54 9.52 0.67
N SER A 822 -25.23 9.66 -0.46
CA SER A 822 -24.85 10.61 -1.54
C SER A 822 -24.70 12.03 -1.02
N MET A 823 -25.59 12.47 -0.14
CA MET A 823 -25.55 13.81 0.45
C MET A 823 -24.45 13.93 1.50
N LYS A 824 -24.22 12.88 2.32
CA LYS A 824 -23.14 12.88 3.31
C LYS A 824 -21.76 13.01 2.66
N VAL A 825 -21.59 12.41 1.49
CA VAL A 825 -20.43 12.58 0.60
C VAL A 825 -20.30 14.05 0.17
N ALA A 826 -21.32 14.61 -0.49
CA ALA A 826 -21.27 16.01 -0.96
C ALA A 826 -20.96 17.03 0.16
N LYS A 827 -21.40 16.78 1.40
CA LYS A 827 -21.08 17.59 2.60
C LYS A 827 -19.59 17.61 2.94
N GLU A 828 -18.88 16.51 2.74
CA GLU A 828 -17.55 16.29 3.32
C GLU A 828 -16.39 16.68 2.38
N HIS A 829 -16.64 16.91 1.08
CA HIS A 829 -15.57 17.00 0.08
C HIS A 829 -15.17 18.40 -0.38
N SER A 830 -16.09 19.37 -0.53
CA SER A 830 -15.70 20.73 -0.98
C SER A 830 -14.70 21.41 -0.04
N TYR A 831 -13.54 21.82 -0.55
CA TYR A 831 -12.49 22.43 0.28
C TYR A 831 -12.84 23.87 0.64
N LEU A 832 -13.31 24.62 -0.35
CA LEU A 832 -13.81 25.97 -0.17
C LEU A 832 -15.07 25.99 0.70
N GLY A 833 -16.02 25.07 0.50
CA GLY A 833 -17.19 24.92 1.37
C GLY A 833 -16.79 24.73 2.83
N ARG A 834 -15.94 23.74 3.13
CA ARG A 834 -15.43 23.51 4.49
C ARG A 834 -14.72 24.75 5.06
N LEU A 835 -13.91 25.45 4.27
CA LEU A 835 -13.24 26.69 4.68
C LEU A 835 -14.22 27.83 4.98
N LEU A 836 -15.28 27.99 4.19
CA LEU A 836 -16.32 29.02 4.35
C LEU A 836 -17.38 28.68 5.41
N SER A 837 -17.48 27.41 5.81
CA SER A 837 -18.38 26.94 6.87
C SER A 837 -17.85 27.20 8.29
N HIS A 838 -16.55 27.44 8.43
CA HIS A 838 -15.83 27.66 9.69
C HIS A 838 -15.72 29.14 10.08
#